data_AF-A0A2P8KNX8-F1
#
_entry.id   AF-A0A2P8KNX8-F1
#
_cell.length_a   1.000
_cell.length_b   1.000
_cell.length_c   1.000
_cell.angle_alpha   90.00
_cell.angle_beta   90.00
_cell.angle_gamma   90.00
#
_symmetry.space_group_name_H-M   'P 1'
#
loop_
_entity.id
_entity.type
_entity.pdbx_description
1 polymer ?
#
loop_
_entity_poly.entity_id
_entity_poly.type
_entity_poly.pdbx_seq_one_letter_code
_entity_poly.pdbx_strand_id
1 'polypeptide(L)'
;MSSNTSIAVPRRVTIVGGGYSGAATAVQLVRASRVPLAITIVEPRTEVGGGLAHSADDPDHRLNATPDMHLIDPAYPEDFQRWCAEQRVAEHDPNAIAADGTLYVRRKEFGAFVAQTVRAHSAWPTGSTIHHLQDLATDAYTAAGSIEIRTAKGHVVVSDLLVVATGNTPPRLPGEFGAALNANPAVVAVPTDLEQVRAIPKSARVLVVGSGLTALDILSTLIRSGHEGAITVISRRGLRPRSSPPKRSSESGRVAGSPIDRVNAPLAPFILAAGSPPTVRSLLRALRHRIKELEANGHSWYFAFDELRDVVWQVWPGLHPVEKRRFLKRLRPWWDAHRFRAPPQNEAMVREAEMQGRIKFQAARLRSVTQEAGGQIQVSLIDRDTRNQQILYVDAVVNCTGLDPAAGMRDNPFLAALLRAGIISADRSGLGFAVDPACRAIGSDGRPHDSVRVVGPPTLGTFGDPVGALFIAAQIHRAIPNMLASLSDTGKERSRAMTKSVRDDYILETRRLVKEFKGFVAVDGVELRVQRGSIHALIGPNGAGKTTFFNLLTKFLTPTRGQILFNGRDITHEKPAQVARRGIVRSFQISATFPNLTVLENVRIGLQRAKGGSFHFWKSGRSLDALNTRALELLDTVGLLTFANWVTAELPYGRKRALEIATTLAIDPELLLLDEPTQGMGHEDVDLVTELIRKVAADRTVLMVEHNMSVVESIADTISVLQRGQVIAEGAYAAVSKNPLVLEAYMGQSAEALGVHQ
;
A
#
# COMPACT_ATOMS: atom_id res chain seq x y z
N MET A 1 -26.81 -41.89 -5.51
CA MET A 1 -25.71 -41.24 -4.76
C MET A 1 -25.57 -39.83 -5.29
N SER A 2 -26.29 -38.88 -4.67
CA SER A 2 -26.38 -37.49 -5.12
C SER A 2 -25.45 -36.68 -4.24
N SER A 3 -24.24 -36.40 -4.73
CA SER A 3 -23.26 -35.58 -4.01
C SER A 3 -23.69 -34.11 -4.03
N ASN A 4 -24.23 -33.65 -2.91
CA ASN A 4 -24.56 -32.27 -2.61
C ASN A 4 -23.28 -31.41 -2.71
N THR A 5 -23.02 -30.82 -3.86
CA THR A 5 -21.97 -29.81 -4.04
C THR A 5 -22.54 -28.49 -3.56
N SER A 6 -22.25 -28.14 -2.30
CA SER A 6 -22.52 -26.80 -1.77
C SER A 6 -21.75 -25.78 -2.62
N ILE A 7 -22.44 -25.09 -3.53
CA ILE A 7 -21.87 -23.98 -4.33
C ILE A 7 -21.49 -22.88 -3.35
N ALA A 8 -20.18 -22.61 -3.20
CA ALA A 8 -19.70 -21.54 -2.34
C ALA A 8 -20.27 -20.19 -2.82
N VAL A 9 -20.95 -19.46 -1.92
CA VAL A 9 -21.51 -18.14 -2.23
C VAL A 9 -20.38 -17.19 -2.65
N PRO A 10 -20.44 -16.57 -3.84
CA PRO A 10 -19.40 -15.67 -4.31
C PRO A 10 -19.20 -14.47 -3.38
N ARG A 11 -17.95 -14.08 -3.16
CA ARG A 11 -17.62 -12.85 -2.39
C ARG A 11 -17.84 -11.62 -3.25
N ARG A 12 -18.53 -10.61 -2.71
CA ARG A 12 -18.95 -9.42 -3.46
C ARG A 12 -17.88 -8.36 -3.44
N VAL A 13 -17.36 -8.00 -4.61
CA VAL A 13 -16.38 -6.91 -4.75
C VAL A 13 -17.00 -5.83 -5.61
N THR A 14 -16.97 -4.58 -5.15
CA THR A 14 -17.43 -3.43 -5.93
C THR A 14 -16.24 -2.55 -6.24
N ILE A 15 -16.05 -2.25 -7.52
CA ILE A 15 -15.00 -1.38 -8.02
C ILE A 15 -15.67 -0.12 -8.56
N VAL A 16 -15.40 1.03 -7.97
CA VAL A 16 -15.94 2.31 -8.44
C VAL A 16 -14.90 3.01 -9.30
N GLY A 17 -15.25 3.18 -10.59
CA GLY A 17 -14.35 3.62 -11.65
C GLY A 17 -13.90 2.44 -12.52
N GLY A 18 -14.33 2.45 -13.78
CA GLY A 18 -14.02 1.42 -14.78
C GLY A 18 -12.96 1.85 -15.78
N GLY A 19 -12.13 2.84 -15.47
CA GLY A 19 -10.90 3.08 -16.24
C GLY A 19 -9.88 1.95 -16.06
N TYR A 20 -8.69 2.13 -16.62
CA TYR A 20 -7.61 1.14 -16.56
C TYR A 20 -7.34 0.59 -15.14
N SER A 21 -7.28 1.43 -14.10
CA SER A 21 -7.04 0.97 -12.71
C SER A 21 -8.11 0.00 -12.20
N GLY A 22 -9.38 0.27 -12.48
CA GLY A 22 -10.49 -0.59 -12.05
C GLY A 22 -10.54 -1.88 -12.86
N ALA A 23 -10.38 -1.79 -14.18
CA ALA A 23 -10.31 -2.94 -15.07
C ALA A 23 -9.16 -3.89 -14.70
N ALA A 24 -7.96 -3.34 -14.46
CA ALA A 24 -6.80 -4.13 -14.07
C ALA A 24 -6.99 -4.79 -12.70
N THR A 25 -7.62 -4.10 -11.75
CA THR A 25 -7.95 -4.69 -10.44
C THR A 25 -8.92 -5.87 -10.59
N ALA A 26 -9.97 -5.73 -11.41
CA ALA A 26 -10.94 -6.80 -11.64
C ALA A 26 -10.27 -8.05 -12.24
N VAL A 27 -9.48 -7.88 -13.30
CA VAL A 27 -8.78 -8.98 -13.98
C VAL A 27 -7.77 -9.67 -13.06
N GLN A 28 -6.94 -8.90 -12.35
CA GLN A 28 -5.96 -9.48 -11.43
C GLN A 28 -6.64 -10.22 -10.25
N LEU A 29 -7.74 -9.71 -9.71
CA LEU A 29 -8.50 -10.38 -8.65
C LEU A 29 -9.04 -11.74 -9.10
N VAL A 30 -9.69 -11.81 -10.27
CA VAL A 30 -10.25 -13.09 -10.74
C VAL A 30 -9.16 -14.10 -11.11
N ARG A 31 -8.03 -13.64 -11.68
CA ARG A 31 -6.88 -14.50 -11.98
C ARG A 31 -6.24 -15.08 -10.71
N ALA A 32 -6.12 -14.27 -9.66
CA ALA A 32 -5.45 -14.67 -8.42
C ALA A 32 -6.37 -15.39 -7.40
N SER A 33 -7.68 -15.16 -7.47
CA SER A 33 -8.62 -15.74 -6.51
C SER A 33 -8.75 -17.24 -6.66
N ARG A 34 -8.79 -17.97 -5.53
CA ARG A 34 -9.10 -19.41 -5.48
C ARG A 34 -10.56 -19.70 -5.14
N VAL A 35 -11.33 -18.67 -4.83
CA VAL A 35 -12.76 -18.73 -4.49
C VAL A 35 -13.56 -17.88 -5.48
N PRO A 36 -14.84 -18.20 -5.72
CA PRO A 36 -15.66 -17.41 -6.61
C PRO A 36 -15.83 -15.97 -6.08
N LEU A 37 -15.57 -14.99 -6.95
CA LEU A 37 -15.83 -13.57 -6.71
C LEU A 37 -16.99 -13.09 -7.58
N ALA A 38 -17.89 -12.28 -7.04
CA ALA A 38 -18.86 -11.51 -7.80
C ALA A 38 -18.40 -10.04 -7.85
N ILE A 39 -17.73 -9.66 -8.92
CA ILE A 39 -17.17 -8.32 -9.10
C ILE A 39 -18.16 -7.44 -9.86
N THR A 40 -18.56 -6.30 -9.27
CA THR A 40 -19.33 -5.25 -9.94
C THR A 40 -18.45 -4.02 -10.18
N ILE A 41 -18.25 -3.64 -11.43
CA ILE A 41 -17.60 -2.39 -11.82
C ILE A 41 -18.68 -1.34 -12.05
N VAL A 42 -18.69 -0.28 -11.23
CA VAL A 42 -19.59 0.87 -11.40
C VAL A 42 -18.87 1.93 -12.23
N GLU A 43 -19.31 2.09 -13.48
CA GLU A 43 -18.69 2.98 -14.47
C GLU A 43 -19.77 3.56 -15.39
N PRO A 44 -19.92 4.90 -15.49
CA PRO A 44 -20.99 5.51 -16.28
C PRO A 44 -20.81 5.34 -17.80
N ARG A 45 -19.57 5.17 -18.30
CA ARG A 45 -19.30 4.94 -19.72
C ARG A 45 -19.79 3.56 -20.16
N THR A 46 -20.08 3.43 -21.45
CA THR A 46 -20.54 2.18 -22.07
C THR A 46 -19.48 1.08 -22.07
N GLU A 47 -18.20 1.44 -22.10
CA GLU A 47 -17.08 0.49 -22.06
C GLU A 47 -16.16 0.72 -20.85
N VAL A 48 -15.68 -0.39 -20.29
CA VAL A 48 -14.67 -0.45 -19.22
C VAL A 48 -13.27 -0.57 -19.84
N GLY A 49 -12.27 0.00 -19.19
CA GLY A 49 -10.85 -0.08 -19.53
C GLY A 49 -10.26 1.24 -20.03
N GLY A 50 -11.00 1.94 -20.90
CA GLY A 50 -10.52 3.15 -21.58
C GLY A 50 -10.22 4.33 -20.63
N GLY A 51 -11.16 4.66 -19.74
CA GLY A 51 -11.05 5.84 -18.86
C GLY A 51 -10.77 7.14 -19.62
N LEU A 52 -10.19 8.15 -18.97
CA LEU A 52 -9.83 9.42 -19.66
C LEU A 52 -8.66 9.27 -20.64
N ALA A 53 -7.71 8.39 -20.33
CA ALA A 53 -6.44 8.32 -21.07
C ALA A 53 -6.53 7.47 -22.34
N HIS A 54 -7.35 6.42 -22.33
CA HIS A 54 -7.37 5.39 -23.39
C HIS A 54 -8.69 5.31 -24.16
N SER A 55 -9.62 6.23 -23.90
CA SER A 55 -10.87 6.36 -24.69
C SER A 55 -10.78 7.39 -25.82
N ALA A 56 -9.68 8.14 -25.93
CA ALA A 56 -9.53 9.17 -26.95
C ALA A 56 -9.52 8.54 -28.35
N ASP A 57 -10.43 8.99 -29.21
CA ASP A 57 -10.58 8.50 -30.58
C ASP A 57 -9.88 9.42 -31.58
N ASP A 58 -8.55 9.42 -31.50
CA ASP A 58 -7.68 10.15 -32.43
C ASP A 58 -6.50 9.25 -32.86
N PRO A 59 -6.21 9.13 -34.17
CA PRO A 59 -5.12 8.28 -34.66
C PRO A 59 -3.74 8.74 -34.20
N ASP A 60 -3.56 10.02 -33.85
CA ASP A 60 -2.27 10.52 -33.37
C ASP A 60 -2.11 10.39 -31.85
N HIS A 61 -3.17 10.04 -31.12
CA HIS A 61 -3.07 9.88 -29.67
C HIS A 61 -2.46 8.52 -29.39
N ARG A 62 -1.13 8.50 -29.28
CA ARG A 62 -0.33 7.28 -29.09
C ARG A 62 0.04 7.04 -27.62
N LEU A 63 0.28 5.78 -27.31
CA LEU A 63 0.94 5.40 -26.07
C LEU A 63 2.34 5.99 -26.03
N ASN A 64 2.73 6.46 -24.86
CA ASN A 64 3.97 7.18 -24.64
C ASN A 64 5.15 6.26 -24.30
N ALA A 65 4.94 4.95 -24.41
CA ALA A 65 5.93 3.90 -24.24
C ALA A 65 5.53 2.68 -25.08
N THR A 66 6.46 1.75 -25.23
CA THR A 66 6.29 0.52 -26.00
C THR A 66 5.30 -0.45 -25.34
N PRO A 67 4.77 -1.44 -26.08
CA PRO A 67 3.79 -2.39 -25.55
C PRO A 67 4.22 -3.16 -24.31
N ASP A 68 5.51 -3.49 -24.15
CA ASP A 68 6.06 -4.16 -22.95
C ASP A 68 5.94 -3.30 -21.67
N MET A 69 5.75 -1.99 -21.80
CA MET A 69 5.51 -1.07 -20.68
C MET A 69 4.01 -0.92 -20.34
N HIS A 70 3.13 -1.64 -21.02
CA HIS A 70 1.67 -1.57 -20.89
C HIS A 70 1.09 -2.96 -20.68
N LEU A 71 0.78 -3.29 -19.43
CA LEU A 71 0.31 -4.62 -19.02
C LEU A 71 -0.90 -4.49 -18.09
N ILE A 72 -1.74 -5.52 -17.99
CA ILE A 72 -2.86 -5.55 -17.03
C ILE A 72 -2.45 -6.24 -15.74
N ASP A 73 -1.77 -7.38 -15.87
CA ASP A 73 -1.30 -8.20 -14.76
C ASP A 73 0.20 -8.44 -14.92
N PRO A 74 1.03 -8.04 -13.94
CA PRO A 74 2.46 -8.29 -13.98
C PRO A 74 2.86 -9.76 -14.09
N ALA A 75 1.98 -10.70 -13.72
CA ALA A 75 2.21 -12.13 -13.92
C ALA A 75 2.13 -12.57 -15.41
N TYR A 76 1.58 -11.70 -16.27
CA TYR A 76 1.39 -11.95 -17.71
C TYR A 76 1.88 -10.74 -18.52
N PRO A 77 3.20 -10.43 -18.48
CA PRO A 77 3.74 -9.19 -19.03
C PRO A 77 3.65 -9.08 -20.57
N GLU A 78 3.46 -10.20 -21.27
CA GLU A 78 3.43 -10.26 -22.74
C GLU A 78 2.01 -10.18 -23.33
N ASP A 79 0.96 -10.14 -22.51
CA ASP A 79 -0.44 -10.21 -22.98
C ASP A 79 -0.75 -9.14 -24.04
N PHE A 80 -0.31 -7.90 -23.82
CA PHE A 80 -0.58 -6.81 -24.77
C PHE A 80 0.24 -6.94 -26.06
N GLN A 81 1.48 -7.41 -25.98
CA GLN A 81 2.31 -7.66 -27.17
C GLN A 81 1.70 -8.75 -28.04
N ARG A 82 1.26 -9.85 -27.41
CA ARG A 82 0.56 -10.95 -28.07
C ARG A 82 -0.72 -10.44 -28.74
N TRP A 83 -1.52 -9.67 -28.02
CA TRP A 83 -2.73 -9.07 -28.56
C TRP A 83 -2.43 -8.17 -29.77
N CYS A 84 -1.39 -7.33 -29.71
CA CYS A 84 -1.01 -6.48 -30.84
C CYS A 84 -0.63 -7.30 -32.09
N ALA A 85 0.05 -8.45 -31.90
CA ALA A 85 0.38 -9.36 -32.98
C ALA A 85 -0.86 -10.05 -33.56
N GLU A 86 -1.77 -10.53 -32.71
CA GLU A 86 -3.03 -11.17 -33.10
C GLU A 86 -3.96 -10.21 -33.86
N GLN A 87 -4.05 -8.96 -33.42
CA GLN A 87 -4.81 -7.92 -34.11
C GLN A 87 -4.09 -7.33 -35.33
N ARG A 88 -2.84 -7.76 -35.59
CA ARG A 88 -1.99 -7.28 -36.70
C ARG A 88 -1.93 -5.74 -36.72
N VAL A 89 -1.73 -5.12 -35.55
CA VAL A 89 -1.80 -3.66 -35.37
C VAL A 89 -0.87 -2.92 -36.33
N ALA A 90 0.34 -3.43 -36.53
CA ALA A 90 1.33 -2.83 -37.42
C ALA A 90 0.91 -2.82 -38.90
N GLU A 91 0.04 -3.73 -39.32
CA GLU A 91 -0.46 -3.79 -40.70
C GLU A 91 -1.59 -2.78 -40.93
N HIS A 92 -2.48 -2.64 -39.95
CA HIS A 92 -3.63 -1.73 -40.03
C HIS A 92 -3.26 -0.27 -39.68
N ASP A 93 -2.20 -0.05 -38.90
CA ASP A 93 -1.64 1.27 -38.60
C ASP A 93 -0.13 1.30 -38.91
N PRO A 94 0.27 1.47 -40.20
CA PRO A 94 1.68 1.57 -40.57
C PRO A 94 2.43 2.69 -39.82
N ASN A 95 1.71 3.77 -39.45
CA ASN A 95 2.27 4.89 -38.68
C ASN A 95 2.58 4.54 -37.22
N ALA A 96 2.19 3.35 -36.74
CA ALA A 96 2.56 2.85 -35.42
C ALA A 96 4.04 2.48 -35.32
N ILE A 97 4.71 2.19 -36.44
CA ILE A 97 6.12 1.85 -36.45
C ILE A 97 6.95 3.14 -36.54
N ALA A 98 7.78 3.38 -35.53
CA ALA A 98 8.75 4.48 -35.56
C ALA A 98 9.89 4.17 -36.54
N ALA A 99 10.68 5.19 -36.89
CA ALA A 99 11.79 5.07 -37.85
C ALA A 99 12.85 4.01 -37.45
N ASP A 100 12.96 3.68 -36.16
CA ASP A 100 13.86 2.65 -35.64
C ASP A 100 13.23 1.24 -35.57
N GLY A 101 12.03 1.06 -36.12
CA GLY A 101 11.26 -0.18 -36.09
C GLY A 101 10.46 -0.41 -34.81
N THR A 102 10.53 0.49 -33.83
CA THR A 102 9.81 0.34 -32.57
C THR A 102 8.31 0.61 -32.72
N LEU A 103 7.46 -0.26 -32.18
CA LEU A 103 6.01 -0.11 -32.20
C LEU A 103 5.50 0.85 -31.11
N TYR A 104 4.73 1.87 -31.51
CA TYR A 104 4.01 2.81 -30.65
C TYR A 104 2.51 2.80 -30.99
N VAL A 105 1.77 2.02 -30.21
CA VAL A 105 0.35 1.73 -30.44
C VAL A 105 -0.53 2.93 -30.07
N ARG A 106 -1.70 3.07 -30.72
CA ARG A 106 -2.69 4.10 -30.38
C ARG A 106 -3.27 3.86 -28.99
N ARG A 107 -3.71 4.92 -28.30
CA ARG A 107 -4.30 4.78 -26.96
C ARG A 107 -5.62 4.00 -26.99
N LYS A 108 -6.45 4.19 -28.02
CA LYS A 108 -7.72 3.47 -28.22
C LYS A 108 -7.53 1.96 -28.36
N GLU A 109 -6.49 1.52 -29.06
CA GLU A 109 -6.12 0.09 -29.20
C GLU A 109 -5.80 -0.54 -27.84
N PHE A 110 -5.03 0.15 -26.99
CA PHE A 110 -4.79 -0.31 -25.63
C PHE A 110 -6.07 -0.33 -24.78
N GLY A 111 -6.94 0.68 -24.93
CA GLY A 111 -8.27 0.69 -24.33
C GLY A 111 -9.10 -0.54 -24.75
N ALA A 112 -9.08 -0.88 -26.03
CA ALA A 112 -9.77 -2.04 -26.59
C ALA A 112 -9.20 -3.36 -26.05
N PHE A 113 -7.86 -3.49 -25.98
CA PHE A 113 -7.21 -4.63 -25.33
C PHE A 113 -7.69 -4.82 -23.88
N VAL A 114 -7.74 -3.75 -23.09
CA VAL A 114 -8.21 -3.81 -21.70
C VAL A 114 -9.68 -4.21 -21.63
N ALA A 115 -10.53 -3.61 -22.45
CA ALA A 115 -11.97 -3.93 -22.51
C ALA A 115 -12.21 -5.40 -22.91
N GLN A 116 -11.52 -5.88 -23.94
CA GLN A 116 -11.57 -7.27 -24.39
C GLN A 116 -11.08 -8.23 -23.31
N THR A 117 -10.00 -7.86 -22.60
CA THR A 117 -9.49 -8.67 -21.49
C THR A 117 -10.52 -8.77 -20.36
N VAL A 118 -11.17 -7.67 -19.97
CA VAL A 118 -12.25 -7.71 -18.96
C VAL A 118 -13.39 -8.61 -19.43
N ARG A 119 -13.83 -8.50 -20.69
CA ARG A 119 -14.87 -9.37 -21.26
C ARG A 119 -14.49 -10.84 -21.24
N ALA A 120 -13.25 -11.17 -21.62
CA ALA A 120 -12.72 -12.53 -21.58
C ALA A 120 -12.65 -13.11 -20.15
N HIS A 121 -12.63 -12.25 -19.13
CA HIS A 121 -12.62 -12.62 -17.71
C HIS A 121 -13.99 -12.40 -17.02
N SER A 122 -15.04 -12.09 -17.78
CA SER A 122 -16.39 -11.84 -17.23
C SER A 122 -17.04 -13.07 -16.60
N ALA A 123 -16.62 -14.26 -17.02
CA ALA A 123 -16.84 -15.53 -16.36
C ALA A 123 -15.51 -16.29 -16.31
N TRP A 124 -15.08 -16.69 -15.13
CA TRP A 124 -13.76 -17.29 -14.90
C TRP A 124 -13.86 -18.72 -14.35
N PRO A 125 -12.92 -19.64 -14.63
CA PRO A 125 -13.01 -21.04 -14.20
C PRO A 125 -13.20 -21.28 -12.70
N THR A 126 -12.86 -20.30 -11.85
CA THR A 126 -13.09 -20.35 -10.40
C THR A 126 -14.55 -20.10 -10.00
N GLY A 127 -15.44 -19.86 -10.96
CA GLY A 127 -16.81 -19.39 -10.75
C GLY A 127 -16.90 -17.88 -10.51
N SER A 128 -15.79 -17.14 -10.68
CA SER A 128 -15.79 -15.68 -10.54
C SER A 128 -16.47 -15.01 -11.73
N THR A 129 -17.12 -13.87 -11.49
CA THR A 129 -17.80 -13.07 -12.49
C THR A 129 -17.40 -11.60 -12.41
N ILE A 130 -17.40 -10.92 -13.56
CA ILE A 130 -17.23 -9.46 -13.65
C ILE A 130 -18.46 -8.89 -14.38
N HIS A 131 -19.21 -8.06 -13.67
CA HIS A 131 -20.37 -7.34 -14.18
C HIS A 131 -20.09 -5.84 -14.26
N HIS A 132 -20.44 -5.21 -15.37
CA HIS A 132 -20.36 -3.76 -15.53
C HIS A 132 -21.73 -3.14 -15.27
N LEU A 133 -21.84 -2.37 -14.19
CA LEU A 133 -23.00 -1.53 -13.90
C LEU A 133 -22.79 -0.15 -14.53
N GLN A 134 -23.50 0.13 -15.63
CA GLN A 134 -23.41 1.41 -16.32
C GLN A 134 -24.15 2.53 -15.57
N ASP A 135 -23.50 3.04 -14.53
CA ASP A 135 -24.05 4.06 -13.64
C ASP A 135 -22.94 4.86 -12.95
N LEU A 136 -23.31 5.97 -12.32
CA LEU A 136 -22.43 6.80 -11.52
C LEU A 136 -22.68 6.50 -10.04
N ALA A 137 -21.65 6.04 -9.31
CA ALA A 137 -21.72 5.97 -7.85
C ALA A 137 -21.85 7.39 -7.27
N THR A 138 -22.70 7.58 -6.27
CA THR A 138 -22.97 8.87 -5.64
C THR A 138 -22.77 8.87 -4.14
N ASP A 139 -22.95 7.72 -3.48
CA ASP A 139 -22.81 7.61 -2.03
C ASP A 139 -22.33 6.20 -1.62
N ALA A 140 -21.78 6.09 -0.41
CA ALA A 140 -21.46 4.81 0.20
C ALA A 140 -21.49 4.87 1.73
N TYR A 141 -22.02 3.81 2.33
CA TYR A 141 -22.20 3.69 3.78
C TYR A 141 -21.74 2.32 4.26
N THR A 142 -21.18 2.28 5.47
CA THR A 142 -20.88 1.01 6.15
C THR A 142 -22.15 0.51 6.85
N ALA A 143 -22.58 -0.70 6.51
CA ALA A 143 -23.77 -1.34 7.09
C ALA A 143 -23.48 -2.82 7.37
N ALA A 144 -23.62 -3.24 8.64
CA ALA A 144 -23.55 -4.66 9.07
C ALA A 144 -22.33 -5.43 8.51
N GLY A 145 -21.12 -4.87 8.63
CA GLY A 145 -19.88 -5.51 8.16
C GLY A 145 -19.69 -5.48 6.64
N SER A 146 -20.52 -4.73 5.91
CA SER A 146 -20.46 -4.56 4.46
C SER A 146 -20.58 -3.09 4.06
N ILE A 147 -20.28 -2.79 2.79
CA ILE A 147 -20.36 -1.45 2.25
C ILE A 147 -21.50 -1.42 1.25
N GLU A 148 -22.47 -0.55 1.48
CA GLU A 148 -23.55 -0.28 0.54
C GLU A 148 -23.16 0.92 -0.32
N ILE A 149 -23.16 0.75 -1.64
CA ILE A 149 -22.90 1.80 -2.62
C ILE A 149 -24.21 2.17 -3.29
N ARG A 150 -24.53 3.46 -3.32
CA ARG A 150 -25.69 3.99 -4.06
C ARG A 150 -25.25 4.67 -5.34
N THR A 151 -26.08 4.58 -6.36
CA THR A 151 -25.81 5.16 -7.67
C THR A 151 -26.86 6.19 -8.08
N ALA A 152 -26.54 6.99 -9.10
CA ALA A 152 -27.39 8.06 -9.61
C ALA A 152 -28.73 7.55 -10.19
N LYS A 153 -28.77 6.35 -10.80
CA LYS A 153 -30.03 5.73 -11.26
C LYS A 153 -30.77 4.96 -10.16
N GLY A 154 -30.34 5.06 -8.89
CA GLY A 154 -31.01 4.47 -7.74
C GLY A 154 -30.67 3.01 -7.45
N HIS A 155 -29.63 2.45 -8.08
CA HIS A 155 -29.16 1.10 -7.73
C HIS A 155 -28.48 1.11 -6.36
N VAL A 156 -28.63 -0.01 -5.65
CA VAL A 156 -27.97 -0.27 -4.37
C VAL A 156 -27.12 -1.53 -4.52
N VAL A 157 -25.80 -1.37 -4.39
CA VAL A 157 -24.83 -2.45 -4.54
C VAL A 157 -24.18 -2.73 -3.19
N VAL A 158 -24.30 -3.95 -2.69
CA VAL A 158 -23.69 -4.33 -1.41
C VAL A 158 -22.38 -5.08 -1.66
N SER A 159 -21.33 -4.66 -0.96
CA SER A 159 -19.96 -5.09 -1.19
C SER A 159 -19.28 -5.60 0.08
N ASP A 160 -18.50 -6.67 -0.06
CA ASP A 160 -17.57 -7.19 0.96
C ASP A 160 -16.24 -6.44 0.94
N LEU A 161 -15.84 -6.01 -0.26
CA LEU A 161 -14.66 -5.19 -0.50
C LEU A 161 -15.01 -4.09 -1.50
N LEU A 162 -14.83 -2.83 -1.11
CA LEU A 162 -14.92 -1.69 -2.00
C LEU A 162 -13.52 -1.32 -2.50
N VAL A 163 -13.35 -1.20 -3.81
CA VAL A 163 -12.15 -0.63 -4.43
C VAL A 163 -12.49 0.70 -5.09
N VAL A 164 -11.89 1.77 -4.61
CA VAL A 164 -11.96 3.11 -5.19
C VAL A 164 -10.87 3.23 -6.26
N ALA A 165 -11.28 3.20 -7.53
CA ALA A 165 -10.40 3.22 -8.71
C ALA A 165 -10.82 4.35 -9.68
N THR A 166 -11.21 5.51 -9.14
CA THR A 166 -11.75 6.65 -9.90
C THR A 166 -10.78 7.29 -10.89
N GLY A 167 -9.50 6.87 -10.86
CA GLY A 167 -8.48 7.31 -11.81
C GLY A 167 -8.13 8.79 -11.68
N ASN A 168 -7.77 9.38 -12.82
CA ASN A 168 -7.42 10.79 -12.93
C ASN A 168 -8.66 11.67 -13.09
N THR A 169 -8.60 12.89 -12.59
CA THR A 169 -9.65 13.89 -12.72
C THR A 169 -9.43 14.76 -13.96
N PRO A 170 -10.50 15.18 -14.68
CA PRO A 170 -10.35 16.13 -15.78
C PRO A 170 -9.67 17.43 -15.34
N PRO A 171 -8.89 18.09 -16.21
CA PRO A 171 -8.31 19.39 -15.90
C PRO A 171 -9.40 20.45 -15.73
N ARG A 172 -9.09 21.51 -14.99
CA ARG A 172 -9.92 22.71 -14.86
C ARG A 172 -9.20 23.91 -15.41
N LEU A 173 -9.96 24.93 -15.79
CA LEU A 173 -9.38 26.21 -16.12
C LEU A 173 -8.69 26.80 -14.88
N PRO A 174 -7.43 27.25 -15.00
CA PRO A 174 -6.74 27.99 -13.96
C PRO A 174 -7.51 29.23 -13.51
N GLY A 175 -7.29 29.70 -12.27
CA GLY A 175 -7.98 30.86 -11.71
C GLY A 175 -7.71 32.18 -12.45
N GLU A 176 -6.71 32.19 -13.33
CA GLU A 176 -6.41 33.29 -14.24
C GLU A 176 -7.47 33.49 -15.35
N PHE A 177 -8.34 32.50 -15.59
CA PHE A 177 -9.44 32.61 -16.54
C PHE A 177 -10.65 33.31 -15.89
N GLY A 178 -11.16 34.37 -16.51
CA GLY A 178 -12.39 35.02 -16.06
C GLY A 178 -13.59 34.06 -16.09
N ALA A 179 -14.52 34.19 -15.13
CA ALA A 179 -15.65 33.26 -14.97
C ALA A 179 -16.52 33.10 -16.23
N ALA A 180 -16.67 34.17 -17.02
CA ALA A 180 -17.42 34.16 -18.29
C ALA A 180 -16.81 33.22 -19.35
N LEU A 181 -15.51 32.91 -19.26
CA LEU A 181 -14.83 32.04 -20.21
C LEU A 181 -15.13 30.55 -19.99
N ASN A 182 -15.69 30.16 -18.85
CA ASN A 182 -16.01 28.75 -18.57
C ASN A 182 -17.02 28.17 -19.56
N ALA A 183 -17.92 29.01 -20.11
CA ALA A 183 -18.93 28.60 -21.08
C ALA A 183 -18.62 29.07 -22.52
N ASN A 184 -17.44 29.64 -22.75
CA ASN A 184 -17.09 30.20 -24.05
C ASN A 184 -16.69 29.07 -25.02
N PRO A 185 -17.34 28.96 -26.21
CA PRO A 185 -17.06 27.88 -27.16
C PRO A 185 -15.62 27.91 -27.72
N ALA A 186 -14.97 29.07 -27.71
CA ALA A 186 -13.57 29.23 -28.13
C ALA A 186 -12.56 28.78 -27.06
N VAL A 187 -13.02 28.38 -25.87
CA VAL A 187 -12.16 27.87 -24.79
C VAL A 187 -12.42 26.38 -24.59
N VAL A 188 -11.43 25.58 -24.99
CA VAL A 188 -11.41 24.13 -24.74
C VAL A 188 -10.86 23.90 -23.33
N ALA A 189 -11.75 23.82 -22.35
CA ALA A 189 -11.38 23.60 -20.95
C ALA A 189 -10.88 22.18 -20.68
N VAL A 190 -11.43 21.19 -21.38
CA VAL A 190 -11.09 19.77 -21.27
C VAL A 190 -10.54 19.28 -22.61
N PRO A 191 -9.22 19.05 -22.73
CA PRO A 191 -8.56 18.76 -24.00
C PRO A 191 -8.90 17.36 -24.56
N THR A 192 -9.54 16.50 -23.77
CA THR A 192 -10.05 15.22 -24.27
C THR A 192 -11.39 15.36 -25.00
N ASP A 193 -12.00 16.55 -25.01
CA ASP A 193 -13.13 16.87 -25.88
C ASP A 193 -12.63 17.16 -27.30
N LEU A 194 -12.45 16.08 -28.07
CA LEU A 194 -11.90 16.17 -29.42
C LEU A 194 -12.87 16.79 -30.42
N GLU A 195 -14.17 16.79 -30.14
CA GLU A 195 -15.15 17.48 -30.99
C GLU A 195 -14.91 18.98 -30.91
N GLN A 196 -14.77 19.52 -29.70
CA GLN A 196 -14.48 20.95 -29.52
C GLN A 196 -13.11 21.33 -30.09
N VAL A 197 -12.08 20.49 -29.92
CA VAL A 197 -10.75 20.73 -30.51
C VAL A 197 -10.80 20.76 -32.04
N ARG A 198 -11.53 19.82 -32.67
CA ARG A 198 -11.67 19.74 -34.13
C ARG A 198 -12.56 20.85 -34.70
N ALA A 199 -13.44 21.42 -33.89
CA ALA A 199 -14.28 22.56 -34.27
C ALA A 199 -13.50 23.89 -34.32
N ILE A 200 -12.26 23.95 -33.80
CA ILE A 200 -11.42 25.15 -33.89
C ILE A 200 -11.18 25.49 -35.37
N PRO A 201 -11.49 26.72 -35.83
CA PRO A 201 -11.27 27.11 -37.23
C PRO A 201 -9.81 26.93 -37.65
N LYS A 202 -9.58 26.46 -38.88
CA LYS A 202 -8.22 26.18 -39.39
C LYS A 202 -7.31 27.40 -39.39
N SER A 203 -7.85 28.61 -39.57
CA SER A 203 -7.10 29.87 -39.57
C SER A 203 -7.00 30.55 -38.19
N ALA A 204 -7.64 30.01 -37.16
CA ALA A 204 -7.67 30.63 -35.84
C ALA A 204 -6.27 30.71 -35.21
N ARG A 205 -5.95 31.81 -34.52
CA ARG A 205 -4.76 31.88 -33.67
C ARG A 205 -5.08 31.14 -32.37
N VAL A 206 -4.30 30.10 -32.07
CA VAL A 206 -4.58 29.22 -30.93
C VAL A 206 -3.54 29.41 -29.83
N LEU A 207 -4.00 29.54 -28.60
CA LEU A 207 -3.15 29.41 -27.41
C LEU A 207 -3.34 28.04 -26.78
N VAL A 208 -2.25 27.29 -26.59
CA VAL A 208 -2.22 26.07 -25.78
C VAL A 208 -1.55 26.38 -24.45
N VAL A 209 -2.27 26.19 -23.34
CA VAL A 209 -1.78 26.47 -21.98
C VAL A 209 -1.28 25.19 -21.35
N GLY A 210 0.04 25.02 -21.26
CA GLY A 210 0.72 23.81 -20.82
C GLY A 210 1.45 23.10 -21.97
N SER A 211 2.53 22.40 -21.64
CA SER A 211 3.44 21.79 -22.63
C SER A 211 3.74 20.31 -22.32
N GLY A 212 2.82 19.61 -21.66
CA GLY A 212 2.91 18.17 -21.37
C GLY A 212 2.51 17.27 -22.54
N LEU A 213 2.32 15.96 -22.28
CA LEU A 213 1.89 15.01 -23.30
C LEU A 213 0.52 15.35 -23.90
N THR A 214 -0.42 15.83 -23.09
CA THR A 214 -1.72 16.28 -23.60
C THR A 214 -1.58 17.44 -24.58
N ALA A 215 -0.65 18.37 -24.36
CA ALA A 215 -0.39 19.43 -25.32
C ALA A 215 0.17 18.86 -26.63
N LEU A 216 1.07 17.88 -26.56
CA LEU A 216 1.59 17.18 -27.74
C LEU A 216 0.47 16.50 -28.54
N ASP A 217 -0.48 15.83 -27.85
CA ASP A 217 -1.65 15.20 -28.45
C ASP A 217 -2.52 16.23 -29.19
N ILE A 218 -2.84 17.36 -28.54
CA ILE A 218 -3.64 18.44 -29.14
C ILE A 218 -2.95 19.05 -30.36
N LEU A 219 -1.66 19.35 -30.26
CA LEU A 219 -0.90 19.88 -31.39
C LEU A 219 -0.91 18.90 -32.55
N SER A 220 -0.78 17.61 -32.26
CA SER A 220 -0.84 16.55 -33.28
C SER A 220 -2.19 16.53 -33.99
N THR A 221 -3.30 16.54 -33.23
CA THR A 221 -4.67 16.63 -33.77
C THR A 221 -4.87 17.87 -34.65
N LEU A 222 -4.40 19.05 -34.21
CA LEU A 222 -4.53 20.30 -34.97
C LEU A 222 -3.72 20.25 -36.27
N ILE A 223 -2.48 19.76 -36.22
CA ILE A 223 -1.63 19.62 -37.41
C ILE A 223 -2.28 18.68 -38.43
N ARG A 224 -2.70 17.48 -38.01
CA ARG A 224 -3.33 16.50 -38.90
C ARG A 224 -4.66 17.00 -39.48
N SER A 225 -5.40 17.82 -38.72
CA SER A 225 -6.66 18.43 -39.20
C SER A 225 -6.44 19.57 -40.21
N GLY A 226 -5.18 19.90 -40.53
CA GLY A 226 -4.82 20.97 -41.45
C GLY A 226 -5.04 22.36 -40.88
N HIS A 227 -4.84 22.54 -39.57
CA HIS A 227 -4.85 23.87 -38.96
C HIS A 227 -3.64 24.68 -39.47
N GLU A 228 -3.87 25.88 -39.98
CA GLU A 228 -2.91 26.78 -40.62
C GLU A 228 -2.58 28.01 -39.76
N GLY A 229 -3.47 28.37 -38.83
CA GLY A 229 -3.29 29.49 -37.92
C GLY A 229 -2.09 29.34 -37.00
N ALA A 230 -1.60 30.47 -36.48
CA ALA A 230 -0.45 30.49 -35.58
C ALA A 230 -0.82 29.87 -34.23
N ILE A 231 -0.01 28.90 -33.77
CA ILE A 231 -0.20 28.24 -32.48
C ILE A 231 0.89 28.69 -31.50
N THR A 232 0.50 29.28 -30.38
CA THR A 232 1.41 29.60 -29.28
C THR A 232 1.20 28.61 -28.14
N VAL A 233 2.28 27.97 -27.68
CA VAL A 233 2.27 27.06 -26.54
C VAL A 233 3.01 27.69 -25.39
N ILE A 234 2.33 27.90 -24.26
CA ILE A 234 2.95 28.50 -23.07
C ILE A 234 3.11 27.48 -21.96
N SER A 235 4.21 27.57 -21.22
CA SER A 235 4.31 26.90 -19.93
C SER A 235 5.24 27.64 -18.99
N ARG A 236 5.04 27.46 -17.67
CA ARG A 236 5.80 28.19 -16.63
C ARG A 236 7.31 28.08 -16.74
N ARG A 237 7.82 26.98 -17.33
CA ARG A 237 9.26 26.71 -17.43
C ARG A 237 9.77 26.43 -18.84
N GLY A 238 8.89 26.37 -19.84
CA GLY A 238 9.27 25.96 -21.21
C GLY A 238 9.75 24.51 -21.31
N LEU A 239 9.50 23.67 -20.30
CA LEU A 239 9.88 22.26 -20.32
C LEU A 239 8.81 21.44 -21.04
N ARG A 240 9.22 20.49 -21.88
CA ARG A 240 8.31 19.59 -22.58
C ARG A 240 8.85 18.15 -22.60
N PRO A 241 7.97 17.14 -22.59
CA PRO A 241 8.34 15.76 -22.89
C PRO A 241 9.11 15.67 -24.21
N ARG A 242 10.12 14.79 -24.24
CA ARG A 242 10.88 14.45 -25.43
C ARG A 242 10.90 12.94 -25.62
N SER A 243 11.07 12.48 -26.85
CA SER A 243 11.24 11.06 -27.13
C SER A 243 12.52 10.55 -26.49
N SER A 244 12.55 9.24 -26.23
CA SER A 244 13.79 8.58 -25.85
C SER A 244 14.81 8.75 -27.00
N PRO A 245 16.10 8.92 -26.69
CA PRO A 245 17.12 8.85 -27.72
C PRO A 245 17.06 7.47 -28.41
N PRO A 246 17.44 7.37 -29.70
CA PRO A 246 17.49 6.09 -30.39
C PRO A 246 18.33 5.09 -29.61
N LYS A 247 17.86 3.85 -29.47
CA LYS A 247 18.63 2.78 -28.81
C LYS A 247 19.95 2.62 -29.58
N ARG A 248 21.08 2.97 -28.95
CA ARG A 248 22.40 2.63 -29.52
C ARG A 248 22.62 1.13 -29.34
N SER A 249 23.11 0.46 -30.38
CA SER A 249 23.39 -0.98 -30.41
C SER A 249 24.38 -1.46 -29.33
N SER A 250 25.04 -0.54 -28.60
CA SER A 250 26.00 -0.80 -27.54
C SER A 250 25.49 -0.54 -26.11
N GLU A 251 24.18 -0.40 -25.87
CA GLU A 251 23.62 -0.19 -24.52
C GLU A 251 23.61 -1.48 -23.67
N SER A 252 24.79 -2.06 -23.45
CA SER A 252 25.06 -3.20 -22.54
C SER A 252 24.96 -2.86 -21.04
N GLY A 253 24.37 -1.70 -20.69
CA GLY A 253 24.31 -1.17 -19.33
C GLY A 253 22.91 -1.07 -18.71
N ARG A 254 21.84 -1.43 -19.42
CA ARG A 254 20.51 -1.57 -18.78
C ARG A 254 20.55 -2.76 -17.83
N VAL A 255 20.02 -2.60 -16.63
CA VAL A 255 19.71 -3.73 -15.74
C VAL A 255 18.91 -4.75 -16.55
N ALA A 256 19.47 -5.95 -16.73
CA ALA A 256 18.83 -7.05 -17.42
C ALA A 256 17.50 -7.37 -16.71
N GLY A 257 16.42 -7.55 -17.48
CA GLY A 257 15.10 -7.89 -16.94
C GLY A 257 13.94 -7.18 -17.64
N SER A 258 12.74 -7.73 -17.44
CA SER A 258 11.50 -7.13 -17.92
C SER A 258 11.22 -5.79 -17.22
N PRO A 259 10.36 -4.93 -17.77
CA PRO A 259 9.93 -3.70 -17.10
C PRO A 259 9.43 -3.89 -15.66
N ILE A 260 8.74 -4.99 -15.37
CA ILE A 260 8.28 -5.28 -14.02
C ILE A 260 9.43 -5.64 -13.08
N ASP A 261 10.45 -6.35 -13.56
CA ASP A 261 11.63 -6.69 -12.74
C ASP A 261 12.34 -5.42 -12.25
N ARG A 262 12.42 -4.39 -13.10
CA ARG A 262 13.01 -3.09 -12.71
C ARG A 262 12.19 -2.36 -11.65
N VAL A 263 10.86 -2.38 -11.77
CA VAL A 263 9.97 -1.76 -10.79
C VAL A 263 10.03 -2.47 -9.43
N ASN A 264 10.25 -3.78 -9.43
CA ASN A 264 10.38 -4.60 -8.22
C ASN A 264 11.84 -4.72 -7.72
N ALA A 265 12.80 -4.13 -8.43
CA ALA A 265 14.20 -4.21 -8.06
C ALA A 265 14.47 -3.56 -6.68
N PRO A 266 15.46 -4.04 -5.93
CA PRO A 266 15.92 -3.37 -4.71
C PRO A 266 16.47 -1.97 -5.03
N LEU A 267 16.45 -1.08 -4.04
CA LEU A 267 17.03 0.26 -4.19
C LEU A 267 18.51 0.19 -4.57
N ALA A 268 18.87 0.88 -5.66
CA ALA A 268 20.25 0.97 -6.10
C ALA A 268 21.15 1.64 -5.04
N PRO A 269 22.46 1.30 -4.96
CA PRO A 269 23.36 1.82 -3.93
C PRO A 269 23.41 3.35 -3.85
N PHE A 270 23.36 4.05 -4.99
CA PHE A 270 23.37 5.52 -5.01
C PHE A 270 22.10 6.12 -4.37
N ILE A 271 20.95 5.44 -4.46
CA ILE A 271 19.70 5.87 -3.83
C ILE A 271 19.80 5.69 -2.31
N LEU A 272 20.33 4.54 -1.86
CA LEU A 272 20.57 4.27 -0.44
C LEU A 272 21.57 5.27 0.17
N ALA A 273 22.59 5.67 -0.60
CA ALA A 273 23.56 6.69 -0.19
C ALA A 273 22.94 8.09 0.03
N ALA A 274 21.70 8.33 -0.43
CA ALA A 274 20.99 9.58 -0.17
C ALA A 274 20.46 9.72 1.27
N GLY A 275 20.60 8.68 2.10
CA GLY A 275 20.21 8.67 3.52
C GLY A 275 18.83 8.05 3.78
N SER A 276 18.53 7.80 5.06
CA SER A 276 17.25 7.20 5.51
C SER A 276 16.73 7.91 6.76
N PRO A 277 15.61 8.67 6.68
CA PRO A 277 14.88 8.98 5.45
C PRO A 277 15.68 9.95 4.55
N PRO A 278 15.57 9.83 3.21
CA PRO A 278 16.25 10.75 2.31
C PRO A 278 15.61 12.14 2.32
N THR A 279 16.34 13.15 1.85
CA THR A 279 15.79 14.46 1.49
C THR A 279 15.76 14.60 -0.02
N VAL A 280 14.91 15.48 -0.56
CA VAL A 280 14.90 15.74 -2.01
C VAL A 280 16.26 16.26 -2.49
N ARG A 281 16.96 17.03 -1.65
CA ARG A 281 18.30 17.55 -1.95
C ARG A 281 19.35 16.44 -1.99
N SER A 282 19.32 15.50 -1.04
CA SER A 282 20.29 14.39 -1.02
C SER A 282 20.06 13.43 -2.19
N LEU A 283 18.81 13.11 -2.52
CA LEU A 283 18.48 12.31 -3.71
C LEU A 283 18.96 12.98 -5.00
N LEU A 284 18.74 14.29 -5.16
CA LEU A 284 19.20 15.01 -6.35
C LEU A 284 20.73 15.04 -6.45
N ARG A 285 21.45 15.15 -5.33
CA ARG A 285 22.92 15.05 -5.32
C ARG A 285 23.39 13.66 -5.74
N ALA A 286 22.80 12.62 -5.16
CA ALA A 286 23.15 11.24 -5.49
C ALA A 286 22.86 10.90 -6.97
N LEU A 287 21.69 11.32 -7.47
CA LEU A 287 21.33 11.17 -8.88
C LEU A 287 22.33 11.88 -9.80
N ARG A 288 22.74 13.12 -9.48
CA ARG A 288 23.74 13.86 -10.28
C ARG A 288 25.10 13.19 -10.26
N HIS A 289 25.49 12.58 -9.14
CA HIS A 289 26.74 11.83 -9.07
C HIS A 289 26.68 10.59 -9.97
N ARG A 290 25.60 9.81 -9.86
CA ARG A 290 25.35 8.63 -10.71
C ARG A 290 25.30 8.98 -12.20
N ILE A 291 24.70 10.11 -12.57
CA ILE A 291 24.70 10.60 -13.95
C ILE A 291 26.13 10.84 -14.44
N LYS A 292 26.97 11.54 -13.67
CA LYS A 292 28.37 11.81 -14.04
C LYS A 292 29.18 10.52 -14.20
N GLU A 293 28.98 9.54 -13.33
CA GLU A 293 29.62 8.23 -13.43
C GLU A 293 29.22 7.50 -14.72
N LEU A 294 27.93 7.50 -15.07
CA LEU A 294 27.46 6.85 -16.29
C LEU A 294 27.97 7.55 -17.55
N GLU A 295 27.93 8.88 -17.58
CA GLU A 295 28.42 9.67 -18.71
C GLU A 295 29.92 9.49 -18.92
N ALA A 296 30.71 9.40 -17.83
CA ALA A 296 32.14 9.08 -17.90
C ALA A 296 32.42 7.71 -18.52
N ASN A 297 31.49 6.76 -18.40
CA ASN A 297 31.56 5.43 -18.99
C ASN A 297 30.83 5.33 -20.35
N GLY A 298 30.45 6.45 -20.97
CA GLY A 298 29.79 6.49 -22.27
C GLY A 298 28.30 6.10 -22.26
N HIS A 299 27.69 5.95 -21.09
CA HIS A 299 26.27 5.64 -20.94
C HIS A 299 25.40 6.91 -20.87
N SER A 300 24.12 6.76 -21.23
CA SER A 300 23.16 7.86 -21.15
C SER A 300 22.77 8.17 -19.71
N TRP A 301 22.65 9.46 -19.37
CA TRP A 301 22.15 9.92 -18.08
C TRP A 301 20.73 9.40 -17.75
N TYR A 302 19.96 9.02 -18.77
CA TYR A 302 18.62 8.47 -18.60
C TYR A 302 18.58 7.20 -17.78
N PHE A 303 19.65 6.39 -17.78
CA PHE A 303 19.66 5.16 -16.97
C PHE A 303 19.59 5.47 -15.48
N ALA A 304 20.36 6.45 -14.97
CA ALA A 304 20.28 6.86 -13.58
C ALA A 304 18.89 7.39 -13.20
N PHE A 305 18.26 8.14 -14.11
CA PHE A 305 16.92 8.68 -13.90
C PHE A 305 15.87 7.56 -13.87
N ASP A 306 15.95 6.61 -14.82
CA ASP A 306 15.05 5.47 -14.90
C ASP A 306 15.23 4.51 -13.71
N GLU A 307 16.48 4.27 -13.25
CA GLU A 307 16.80 3.53 -12.01
C GLU A 307 16.06 4.13 -10.80
N LEU A 308 16.03 5.46 -10.66
CA LEU A 308 15.30 6.13 -9.58
C LEU A 308 13.78 6.15 -9.80
N ARG A 309 13.33 6.38 -11.04
CA ARG A 309 11.90 6.41 -11.40
C ARG A 309 11.24 5.08 -11.10
N ASP A 310 11.85 3.97 -11.52
CA ASP A 310 11.23 2.65 -11.48
C ASP A 310 10.98 2.20 -10.02
N VAL A 311 11.80 2.66 -9.07
CA VAL A 311 11.69 2.35 -7.62
C VAL A 311 11.18 3.51 -6.77
N VAL A 312 10.66 4.59 -7.38
CA VAL A 312 10.20 5.77 -6.64
C VAL A 312 9.13 5.44 -5.61
N TRP A 313 8.32 4.40 -5.85
CA TRP A 313 7.30 3.91 -4.93
C TRP A 313 7.88 3.35 -3.62
N GLN A 314 9.15 2.95 -3.58
CA GLN A 314 9.86 2.52 -2.38
C GLN A 314 10.48 3.72 -1.64
N VAL A 315 10.88 4.76 -2.36
CA VAL A 315 11.56 5.95 -1.81
C VAL A 315 10.57 6.98 -1.28
N TRP A 316 9.51 7.24 -2.04
CA TRP A 316 8.57 8.31 -1.78
C TRP A 316 7.82 8.18 -0.44
N PRO A 317 7.35 6.99 -0.01
CA PRO A 317 6.71 6.84 1.30
C PRO A 317 7.60 7.27 2.47
N GLY A 318 8.91 7.05 2.35
CA GLY A 318 9.89 7.43 3.36
C GLY A 318 10.23 8.93 3.41
N LEU A 319 9.81 9.73 2.42
CA LEU A 319 10.07 11.18 2.43
C LEU A 319 9.19 11.90 3.46
N HIS A 320 9.82 12.75 4.27
CA HIS A 320 9.10 13.65 5.16
C HIS A 320 8.09 14.52 4.37
N PRO A 321 6.88 14.80 4.89
CA PRO A 321 5.86 15.55 4.16
C PRO A 321 6.33 16.92 3.63
N VAL A 322 7.23 17.59 4.35
CA VAL A 322 7.86 18.85 3.91
C VAL A 322 8.69 18.66 2.64
N GLU A 323 9.41 17.55 2.53
CA GLU A 323 10.20 17.21 1.34
C GLU A 323 9.30 16.86 0.16
N LYS A 324 8.22 16.09 0.38
CA LYS A 324 7.19 15.84 -0.66
C LYS A 324 6.64 17.15 -1.24
N ARG A 325 6.19 18.08 -0.37
CA ARG A 325 5.71 19.41 -0.80
C ARG A 325 6.78 20.22 -1.53
N ARG A 326 8.03 20.15 -1.08
CA ARG A 326 9.17 20.82 -1.75
C ARG A 326 9.39 20.27 -3.16
N PHE A 327 9.35 18.95 -3.34
CA PHE A 327 9.43 18.32 -4.65
C PHE A 327 8.29 18.78 -5.56
N LEU A 328 7.04 18.72 -5.07
CA LEU A 328 5.86 19.13 -5.84
C LEU A 328 5.95 20.59 -6.30
N LYS A 329 6.38 21.49 -5.41
CA LYS A 329 6.53 22.91 -5.73
C LYS A 329 7.68 23.21 -6.69
N ARG A 330 8.82 22.51 -6.57
CA ARG A 330 10.07 22.92 -7.22
C ARG A 330 10.57 22.00 -8.34
N LEU A 331 10.33 20.69 -8.25
CA LEU A 331 10.94 19.70 -9.14
C LEU A 331 9.93 18.94 -10.01
N ARG A 332 8.66 18.86 -9.61
CA ARG A 332 7.63 18.13 -10.35
C ARG A 332 7.57 18.47 -11.86
N PRO A 333 7.62 19.75 -12.30
CA PRO A 333 7.61 20.05 -13.74
C PRO A 333 8.83 19.49 -14.49
N TRP A 334 9.99 19.40 -13.83
CA TRP A 334 11.18 18.81 -14.42
C TRP A 334 11.10 17.30 -14.43
N TRP A 335 10.62 16.70 -13.32
CA TRP A 335 10.38 15.27 -13.24
C TRP A 335 9.43 14.79 -14.34
N ASP A 336 8.26 15.40 -14.48
CA ASP A 336 7.26 15.00 -15.47
C ASP A 336 7.77 15.12 -16.90
N ALA A 337 8.50 16.19 -17.23
CA ALA A 337 9.06 16.40 -18.57
C ALA A 337 10.07 15.32 -18.99
N HIS A 338 10.74 14.65 -18.07
CA HIS A 338 11.72 13.60 -18.39
C HIS A 338 11.19 12.20 -18.13
N ARG A 339 10.27 12.07 -17.16
CA ARG A 339 9.58 10.83 -16.86
C ARG A 339 8.66 10.41 -18.01
N PHE A 340 7.87 11.35 -18.52
CA PHE A 340 6.98 11.08 -19.64
C PHE A 340 7.74 11.27 -20.93
N ARG A 341 7.80 10.22 -21.76
CA ARG A 341 8.41 10.27 -23.09
C ARG A 341 7.38 10.67 -24.13
N ALA A 342 7.79 11.42 -25.14
CA ALA A 342 6.94 11.64 -26.30
C ALA A 342 7.00 10.40 -27.22
N PRO A 343 5.90 10.00 -27.88
CA PRO A 343 5.97 9.12 -29.04
C PRO A 343 6.79 9.81 -30.15
N PRO A 344 7.79 9.14 -30.75
CA PRO A 344 8.68 9.74 -31.76
C PRO A 344 7.95 10.38 -32.94
N GLN A 345 6.86 9.76 -33.39
CA GLN A 345 6.06 10.25 -34.52
C GLN A 345 5.43 11.60 -34.23
N ASN A 346 4.81 11.75 -33.06
CA ASN A 346 4.18 12.99 -32.63
C ASN A 346 5.20 14.11 -32.41
N GLU A 347 6.34 13.78 -31.78
CA GLU A 347 7.40 14.77 -31.58
C GLU A 347 7.96 15.25 -32.92
N ALA A 348 8.19 14.34 -33.89
CA ALA A 348 8.66 14.71 -35.22
C ALA A 348 7.70 15.67 -35.93
N MET A 349 6.39 15.35 -35.92
CA MET A 349 5.36 16.19 -36.52
C MET A 349 5.29 17.59 -35.90
N VAL A 350 5.31 17.68 -34.56
CA VAL A 350 5.28 18.98 -33.87
C VAL A 350 6.57 19.77 -34.08
N ARG A 351 7.72 19.08 -34.12
CA ARG A 351 9.02 19.72 -34.37
C ARG A 351 9.11 20.29 -35.78
N GLU A 352 8.55 19.61 -36.78
CA GLU A 352 8.47 20.12 -38.14
C GLU A 352 7.64 21.41 -38.21
N ALA A 353 6.45 21.40 -37.60
CA ALA A 353 5.60 22.58 -37.54
C ALA A 353 6.23 23.75 -36.74
N GLU A 354 7.06 23.44 -35.73
CA GLU A 354 7.88 24.43 -35.01
C GLU A 354 8.97 25.03 -35.91
N MET A 355 9.69 24.21 -36.69
CA MET A 355 10.71 24.68 -37.64
C MET A 355 10.12 25.55 -38.77
N GLN A 356 8.89 25.26 -39.18
CA GLN A 356 8.13 26.07 -40.15
C GLN A 356 7.57 27.36 -39.54
N GLY A 357 7.78 27.62 -38.25
CA GLY A 357 7.30 28.81 -37.55
C GLY A 357 5.79 28.82 -37.24
N ARG A 358 5.08 27.71 -37.49
CA ARG A 358 3.63 27.61 -37.23
C ARG A 358 3.32 27.42 -35.75
N ILE A 359 4.25 26.79 -35.01
CA ILE A 359 4.15 26.56 -33.57
C ILE A 359 5.28 27.31 -32.86
N LYS A 360 4.94 28.10 -31.85
CA LYS A 360 5.90 28.79 -30.99
C LYS A 360 5.75 28.33 -29.54
N PHE A 361 6.81 27.74 -28.98
CA PHE A 361 6.87 27.45 -27.55
C PHE A 361 7.46 28.64 -26.78
N GLN A 362 6.85 29.01 -25.65
CA GLN A 362 7.31 30.11 -24.81
C GLN A 362 7.27 29.74 -23.33
N ALA A 363 8.36 30.05 -22.63
CA ALA A 363 8.39 29.99 -21.17
C ALA A 363 7.73 31.25 -20.59
N ALA A 364 6.48 31.15 -20.14
CA ALA A 364 5.72 32.28 -19.65
C ALA A 364 4.79 31.90 -18.49
N ARG A 365 4.46 32.88 -17.65
CA ARG A 365 3.42 32.76 -16.63
C ARG A 365 2.15 33.45 -17.13
N LEU A 366 1.03 32.72 -17.10
CA LEU A 366 -0.29 33.27 -17.33
C LEU A 366 -0.67 34.24 -16.20
N ARG A 367 -1.17 35.43 -16.54
CA ARG A 367 -1.63 36.43 -15.57
C ARG A 367 -3.15 36.54 -15.58
N SER A 368 -3.74 36.69 -16.77
CA SER A 368 -5.19 36.78 -16.95
C SER A 368 -5.60 36.36 -18.35
N VAL A 369 -6.81 35.82 -18.46
CA VAL A 369 -7.50 35.56 -19.72
C VAL A 369 -8.88 36.18 -19.64
N THR A 370 -9.18 37.07 -20.57
CA THR A 370 -10.44 37.84 -20.64
C THR A 370 -10.99 37.81 -22.06
N GLN A 371 -12.30 37.98 -22.19
CA GLN A 371 -12.95 38.17 -23.49
C GLN A 371 -13.16 39.67 -23.73
N GLU A 372 -12.78 40.13 -24.91
CA GLU A 372 -13.04 41.50 -25.37
C GLU A 372 -14.46 41.63 -25.95
N ALA A 373 -14.96 42.87 -26.04
CA ALA A 373 -16.29 43.16 -26.58
C ALA A 373 -16.50 42.65 -28.03
N GLY A 374 -15.41 42.49 -28.79
CA GLY A 374 -15.40 41.93 -30.16
C GLY A 374 -15.30 40.40 -30.24
N GLY A 375 -15.39 39.69 -29.11
CA GLY A 375 -15.38 38.22 -29.06
C GLY A 375 -13.99 37.57 -29.03
N GLN A 376 -12.93 38.29 -29.38
CA GLN A 376 -11.54 37.82 -29.25
C GLN A 376 -11.13 37.61 -27.79
N ILE A 377 -10.21 36.67 -27.58
CA ILE A 377 -9.68 36.37 -26.25
C ILE A 377 -8.36 37.12 -26.07
N GLN A 378 -8.31 37.99 -25.08
CA GLN A 378 -7.10 38.68 -24.65
C GLN A 378 -6.41 37.87 -23.55
N VAL A 379 -5.11 37.64 -23.72
CA VAL A 379 -4.29 36.85 -22.80
C VAL A 379 -3.12 37.71 -22.33
N SER A 380 -3.04 37.98 -21.03
CA SER A 380 -1.88 38.64 -20.44
C SER A 380 -0.90 37.60 -19.88
N LEU A 381 0.35 37.73 -20.29
CA LEU A 381 1.46 36.86 -19.92
C LEU A 381 2.61 37.67 -19.33
N ILE A 382 3.42 37.00 -18.50
CA ILE A 382 4.73 37.49 -18.07
C ILE A 382 5.78 36.52 -18.61
N ASP A 383 6.65 37.02 -19.47
CA ASP A 383 7.75 36.23 -20.00
C ASP A 383 8.72 35.83 -18.87
N ARG A 384 9.16 34.58 -18.88
CA ARG A 384 9.97 34.06 -17.77
C ARG A 384 11.35 34.70 -17.71
N ASP A 385 11.99 34.87 -18.86
CA ASP A 385 13.41 35.20 -18.95
C ASP A 385 13.60 36.72 -18.91
N THR A 386 12.76 37.46 -19.65
CA THR A 386 12.82 38.92 -19.70
C THR A 386 12.00 39.60 -18.59
N ARG A 387 11.04 38.90 -17.98
CA ARG A 387 10.04 39.46 -17.04
C ARG A 387 9.12 40.52 -17.63
N ASN A 388 9.18 40.73 -18.94
CA ASN A 388 8.32 41.68 -19.62
C ASN A 388 6.87 41.17 -19.64
N GLN A 389 5.94 42.09 -19.50
CA GLN A 389 4.54 41.81 -19.70
C GLN A 389 4.22 41.81 -21.20
N GLN A 390 3.47 40.81 -21.62
CA GLN A 390 3.01 40.65 -23.00
C GLN A 390 1.50 40.48 -23.01
N ILE A 391 0.86 41.02 -24.04
CA ILE A 391 -0.56 40.81 -24.35
C ILE A 391 -0.62 40.06 -25.68
N LEU A 392 -1.36 38.97 -25.71
CA LEU A 392 -1.68 38.20 -26.91
C LEU A 392 -3.18 38.27 -27.16
N TYR A 393 -3.56 38.35 -28.43
CA TYR A 393 -4.94 38.19 -28.87
C TYR A 393 -5.03 36.89 -29.64
N VAL A 394 -5.94 36.02 -29.20
CA VAL A 394 -6.13 34.69 -29.78
C VAL A 394 -7.61 34.45 -30.03
N ASP A 395 -7.87 33.55 -30.97
CA ASP A 395 -9.21 33.21 -31.42
C ASP A 395 -9.71 31.94 -30.73
N ALA A 396 -8.81 31.09 -30.21
CA ALA A 396 -9.14 29.95 -29.36
C ALA A 396 -8.07 29.66 -28.29
N VAL A 397 -8.47 29.06 -27.17
CA VAL A 397 -7.58 28.62 -26.09
C VAL A 397 -7.84 27.15 -25.76
N VAL A 398 -6.78 26.35 -25.64
CA VAL A 398 -6.86 24.95 -25.21
C VAL A 398 -6.10 24.76 -23.90
N ASN A 399 -6.80 24.26 -22.89
CA ASN A 399 -6.26 24.03 -21.56
C ASN A 399 -5.56 22.67 -21.45
N CYS A 400 -4.23 22.70 -21.42
CA CYS A 400 -3.37 21.54 -21.28
C CYS A 400 -2.51 21.60 -20.00
N THR A 401 -3.00 22.26 -18.93
CA THR A 401 -2.25 22.41 -17.67
C THR A 401 -2.05 21.10 -16.91
N GLY A 402 -2.63 20.01 -17.41
CA GLY A 402 -2.57 18.69 -16.82
C GLY A 402 -3.58 18.53 -15.69
N LEU A 403 -3.50 17.40 -15.02
CA LEU A 403 -4.44 16.98 -14.00
C LEU A 403 -4.36 17.89 -12.77
N ASP A 404 -5.51 18.15 -12.14
CA ASP A 404 -5.60 18.76 -10.81
C ASP A 404 -6.00 17.69 -9.79
N PRO A 405 -5.00 17.04 -9.15
CA PRO A 405 -5.28 15.93 -8.24
C PRO A 405 -5.98 16.41 -6.96
N ALA A 406 -5.95 17.71 -6.64
CA ALA A 406 -6.54 18.25 -5.41
C ALA A 406 -7.98 18.73 -5.63
N ALA A 407 -8.28 19.40 -6.75
CA ALA A 407 -9.62 19.96 -7.00
C ALA A 407 -10.63 18.92 -7.49
N GLY A 408 -10.21 17.91 -8.26
CA GLY A 408 -11.14 16.95 -8.85
C GLY A 408 -11.76 15.95 -7.86
N MET A 409 -11.19 15.82 -6.66
CA MET A 409 -11.68 14.87 -5.65
C MET A 409 -12.89 15.38 -4.84
N ARG A 410 -13.12 16.70 -4.80
CA ARG A 410 -14.24 17.30 -4.05
C ARG A 410 -15.56 17.31 -4.82
N ASP A 411 -15.50 17.30 -6.15
CA ASP A 411 -16.68 17.44 -7.01
C ASP A 411 -17.24 16.09 -7.46
N ASN A 412 -16.51 15.00 -7.24
CA ASN A 412 -17.05 13.67 -7.42
C ASN A 412 -17.97 13.35 -6.22
N PRO A 413 -19.29 13.16 -6.43
CA PRO A 413 -20.26 13.02 -5.34
C PRO A 413 -19.94 11.82 -4.42
N PHE A 414 -19.48 10.70 -5.00
CA PHE A 414 -19.10 9.51 -4.27
C PHE A 414 -17.83 9.72 -3.42
N LEU A 415 -16.78 10.33 -3.98
CA LEU A 415 -15.59 10.64 -3.18
C LEU A 415 -15.89 11.65 -2.07
N ALA A 416 -16.73 12.64 -2.35
CA ALA A 416 -17.19 13.60 -1.35
C ALA A 416 -17.99 12.91 -0.24
N ALA A 417 -18.83 11.92 -0.57
CA ALA A 417 -19.55 11.12 0.40
C ALA A 417 -18.62 10.30 1.30
N LEU A 418 -17.64 9.59 0.73
CA LEU A 418 -16.65 8.84 1.51
C LEU A 418 -15.84 9.73 2.44
N LEU A 419 -15.48 10.95 2.00
CA LEU A 419 -14.81 11.95 2.84
C LEU A 419 -15.70 12.41 3.99
N ARG A 420 -16.97 12.73 3.73
CA ARG A 420 -17.94 13.13 4.78
C ARG A 420 -18.18 12.01 5.79
N ALA A 421 -18.22 10.76 5.33
CA ALA A 421 -18.39 9.59 6.18
C ALA A 421 -17.11 9.21 6.96
N GLY A 422 -15.98 9.88 6.70
CA GLY A 422 -14.69 9.57 7.34
C GLY A 422 -14.06 8.26 6.89
N ILE A 423 -14.58 7.62 5.83
CA ILE A 423 -14.07 6.34 5.29
C ILE A 423 -12.71 6.53 4.60
N ILE A 424 -12.51 7.69 3.96
CA ILE A 424 -11.24 8.08 3.36
C ILE A 424 -10.81 9.45 3.90
N SER A 425 -9.51 9.71 3.86
CA SER A 425 -8.93 11.02 4.22
C SER A 425 -7.93 11.49 3.17
N ALA A 426 -7.73 12.81 3.06
CA ALA A 426 -6.75 13.38 2.15
C ALA A 426 -5.31 13.07 2.60
N ASP A 427 -4.41 12.81 1.65
CA ASP A 427 -3.01 12.59 1.97
C ASP A 427 -2.32 13.88 2.45
N ARG A 428 -1.38 13.75 3.40
CA ARG A 428 -0.64 14.88 4.01
C ARG A 428 0.20 15.71 3.02
N SER A 429 0.48 15.18 1.83
CA SER A 429 1.14 15.91 0.75
C SER A 429 0.19 16.86 0.00
N GLY A 430 -1.12 16.70 0.16
CA GLY A 430 -2.16 17.45 -0.56
C GLY A 430 -2.53 16.83 -1.92
N LEU A 431 -2.10 15.60 -2.22
CA LEU A 431 -2.39 14.89 -3.46
C LEU A 431 -3.02 13.53 -3.18
N GLY A 432 -4.21 13.28 -3.72
CA GLY A 432 -4.87 11.99 -3.51
C GLY A 432 -5.36 11.77 -2.08
N PHE A 433 -5.61 10.49 -1.77
CA PHE A 433 -6.07 10.00 -0.48
C PHE A 433 -4.95 9.25 0.25
N ALA A 434 -4.99 9.32 1.58
CA ALA A 434 -4.08 8.58 2.43
C ALA A 434 -4.43 7.08 2.37
N VAL A 435 -3.43 6.26 2.10
CA VAL A 435 -3.52 4.80 2.18
C VAL A 435 -2.31 4.23 2.91
N ASP A 436 -2.46 3.01 3.41
CA ASP A 436 -1.32 2.22 3.90
C ASP A 436 -0.58 1.52 2.74
N PRO A 437 0.55 0.81 3.01
CA PRO A 437 1.26 0.08 1.97
C PRO A 437 0.45 -1.02 1.26
N ALA A 438 -0.61 -1.55 1.89
CA ALA A 438 -1.53 -2.53 1.32
C ALA A 438 -2.71 -1.87 0.57
N CYS A 439 -2.64 -0.56 0.33
CA CYS A 439 -3.68 0.24 -0.33
C CYS A 439 -5.01 0.29 0.45
N ARG A 440 -5.02 0.01 1.76
CA ARG A 440 -6.19 0.24 2.62
C ARG A 440 -6.42 1.73 2.78
N ALA A 441 -7.65 2.17 2.60
CA ALA A 441 -8.03 3.56 2.85
C ALA A 441 -7.73 3.94 4.30
N ILE A 442 -7.06 5.07 4.53
CA ILE A 442 -6.92 5.64 5.88
C ILE A 442 -8.11 6.56 6.12
N GLY A 443 -8.91 6.25 7.14
CA GLY A 443 -10.06 7.05 7.55
C GLY A 443 -9.66 8.36 8.23
N SER A 444 -10.66 9.18 8.57
CA SER A 444 -10.45 10.43 9.33
C SER A 444 -9.90 10.20 10.74
N ASP A 445 -10.08 9.00 11.28
CA ASP A 445 -9.52 8.53 12.56
C ASP A 445 -8.04 8.13 12.47
N GLY A 446 -7.46 8.15 11.26
CA GLY A 446 -6.08 7.76 11.00
C GLY A 446 -5.84 6.25 10.93
N ARG A 447 -6.89 5.42 10.97
CA ARG A 447 -6.79 3.96 10.90
C ARG A 447 -7.08 3.43 9.49
N PRO A 448 -6.43 2.32 9.08
CA PRO A 448 -6.76 1.67 7.82
C PRO A 448 -8.10 0.96 7.89
N HIS A 449 -8.89 1.06 6.83
CA HIS A 449 -10.18 0.38 6.69
C HIS A 449 -10.00 -1.01 6.09
N ASP A 450 -10.58 -2.03 6.73
CA ASP A 450 -10.36 -3.44 6.35
C ASP A 450 -11.01 -3.81 5.01
N SER A 451 -12.19 -3.25 4.73
CA SER A 451 -12.96 -3.51 3.51
C SER A 451 -12.91 -2.42 2.43
N VAL A 452 -12.06 -1.40 2.56
CA VAL A 452 -11.92 -0.34 1.54
C VAL A 452 -10.49 -0.28 1.04
N ARG A 453 -10.32 -0.27 -0.28
CA ARG A 453 -9.04 -0.07 -0.96
C ARG A 453 -9.12 1.14 -1.86
N VAL A 454 -8.02 1.86 -2.00
CA VAL A 454 -7.86 2.90 -3.01
C VAL A 454 -6.66 2.56 -3.87
N VAL A 455 -6.82 2.55 -5.19
CA VAL A 455 -5.76 2.12 -6.12
C VAL A 455 -5.59 3.10 -7.28
N GLY A 456 -4.40 3.10 -7.88
CA GLY A 456 -4.08 3.93 -9.02
C GLY A 456 -3.85 5.40 -8.66
N PRO A 457 -4.12 6.35 -9.58
CA PRO A 457 -3.77 7.76 -9.41
C PRO A 457 -4.28 8.44 -8.13
N PRO A 458 -5.44 8.09 -7.56
CA PRO A 458 -5.88 8.64 -6.26
C PRO A 458 -4.92 8.37 -5.10
N THR A 459 -3.91 7.51 -5.24
CA THR A 459 -2.89 7.22 -4.21
C THR A 459 -1.55 7.95 -4.42
N LEU A 460 -1.52 8.94 -5.32
CA LEU A 460 -0.31 9.67 -5.72
C LEU A 460 0.46 10.30 -4.55
N GLY A 461 -0.22 10.83 -3.53
CA GLY A 461 0.45 11.40 -2.36
C GLY A 461 1.23 10.38 -1.52
N THR A 462 0.72 9.15 -1.46
CA THR A 462 1.31 8.06 -0.68
C THR A 462 2.47 7.40 -1.40
N PHE A 463 2.33 7.10 -2.70
CA PHE A 463 3.34 6.33 -3.45
C PHE A 463 4.19 7.16 -4.43
N GLY A 464 3.84 8.41 -4.69
CA GLY A 464 4.57 9.32 -5.57
C GLY A 464 4.40 9.04 -7.06
N ASP A 465 4.17 7.77 -7.42
CA ASP A 465 3.99 7.37 -8.81
C ASP A 465 3.05 6.17 -9.08
N PRO A 466 1.72 6.34 -8.99
CA PRO A 466 0.75 5.38 -9.53
C PRO A 466 -0.02 5.96 -10.71
N VAL A 467 0.66 6.59 -11.69
CA VAL A 467 -0.01 7.25 -12.84
C VAL A 467 0.18 6.51 -14.17
N GLY A 468 1.32 5.85 -14.37
CA GLY A 468 1.58 5.05 -15.57
C GLY A 468 1.01 3.64 -15.44
N ALA A 469 0.60 3.03 -16.57
CA ALA A 469 -0.01 1.70 -16.60
C ALA A 469 0.83 0.65 -15.83
N LEU A 470 2.11 0.50 -16.17
CA LEU A 470 3.05 -0.41 -15.48
C LEU A 470 3.04 -0.23 -13.95
N PHE A 471 3.10 1.02 -13.47
CA PHE A 471 3.19 1.32 -12.04
C PHE A 471 1.87 1.05 -11.31
N ILE A 472 0.75 1.34 -11.95
CA ILE A 472 -0.60 1.03 -11.45
C ILE A 472 -0.78 -0.48 -11.37
N ALA A 473 -0.47 -1.23 -12.43
CA ALA A 473 -0.59 -2.70 -12.42
C ALA A 473 0.30 -3.35 -11.36
N ALA A 474 1.54 -2.86 -11.19
CA ALA A 474 2.45 -3.35 -10.15
C ALA A 474 1.94 -3.01 -8.74
N GLN A 475 1.34 -1.82 -8.54
CA GLN A 475 0.71 -1.46 -7.27
C GLN A 475 -0.45 -2.38 -6.94
N ILE A 476 -1.37 -2.59 -7.90
CA ILE A 476 -2.52 -3.48 -7.73
C ILE A 476 -2.01 -4.89 -7.39
N HIS A 477 -1.05 -5.41 -8.15
CA HIS A 477 -0.49 -6.76 -7.96
C HIS A 477 0.05 -6.99 -6.54
N ARG A 478 0.76 -6.00 -5.98
CA ARG A 478 1.23 -6.05 -4.58
C ARG A 478 0.10 -6.02 -3.56
N ALA A 479 -1.03 -5.39 -3.89
CA ALA A 479 -2.19 -5.28 -3.00
C ALA A 479 -3.12 -6.50 -3.08
N ILE A 480 -3.16 -7.24 -4.20
CA ILE A 480 -4.05 -8.40 -4.41
C ILE A 480 -4.03 -9.41 -3.26
N PRO A 481 -2.87 -9.88 -2.74
CA PRO A 481 -2.88 -10.84 -1.63
C PRO A 481 -3.64 -10.34 -0.40
N ASN A 482 -3.49 -9.05 -0.05
CA ASN A 482 -4.18 -8.43 1.08
C ASN A 482 -5.68 -8.18 0.79
N MET A 483 -6.04 -7.92 -0.48
CA MET A 483 -7.46 -7.84 -0.88
C MET A 483 -8.16 -9.19 -0.74
N LEU A 484 -7.52 -10.26 -1.23
CA LEU A 484 -8.06 -11.62 -1.11
C LEU A 484 -8.12 -12.09 0.35
N ALA A 485 -7.13 -11.73 1.18
CA ALA A 485 -7.16 -12.00 2.62
C ALA A 485 -8.38 -11.36 3.31
N SER A 486 -8.69 -10.09 3.01
CA SER A 486 -9.90 -9.44 3.55
C SER A 486 -11.21 -10.08 3.08
N LEU A 487 -11.20 -10.71 1.90
CA LEU A 487 -12.35 -11.45 1.36
C LEU A 487 -12.49 -12.86 1.96
N SER A 488 -11.41 -13.43 2.50
CA SER A 488 -11.49 -14.67 3.29
C SER A 488 -12.05 -14.43 4.70
N ASP A 489 -11.81 -13.26 5.29
CA ASP A 489 -12.32 -12.92 6.63
C ASP A 489 -13.81 -12.52 6.63
N THR A 490 -14.29 -11.86 5.57
CA THR A 490 -15.74 -11.56 5.38
C THR A 490 -16.60 -12.83 5.23
N GLY A 491 -15.98 -13.99 5.06
CA GLY A 491 -16.63 -15.30 5.11
C GLY A 491 -16.97 -15.84 6.47
N LYS A 492 -16.28 -15.39 7.51
CA LYS A 492 -16.52 -15.86 8.87
C LYS A 492 -17.69 -15.15 9.55
N GLU A 493 -18.11 -13.98 9.08
CA GLU A 493 -19.22 -13.22 9.68
C GLU A 493 -20.60 -13.56 9.09
N ARG A 494 -20.72 -13.86 7.79
CA ARG A 494 -22.03 -14.05 7.14
C ARG A 494 -22.70 -15.40 7.36
N SER A 495 -21.95 -16.50 7.48
CA SER A 495 -22.54 -17.77 7.92
C SER A 495 -22.87 -17.80 9.42
N ARG A 496 -22.34 -16.83 10.18
CA ARG A 496 -22.47 -16.73 11.64
C ARG A 496 -23.72 -15.97 12.09
N ALA A 497 -24.35 -15.21 11.19
CA ALA A 497 -25.62 -14.52 11.45
C ALA A 497 -26.85 -15.45 11.39
N MET A 498 -26.80 -16.54 10.60
CA MET A 498 -27.88 -17.54 10.54
C MET A 498 -27.57 -18.86 11.27
N THR A 499 -26.33 -19.05 11.71
CA THR A 499 -25.93 -20.19 12.53
C THR A 499 -25.13 -19.67 13.71
N LYS A 500 -25.83 -19.04 14.66
CA LYS A 500 -25.25 -18.68 15.94
C LYS A 500 -25.01 -19.97 16.74
N SER A 501 -23.89 -20.62 16.44
CA SER A 501 -23.16 -21.49 17.36
C SER A 501 -21.67 -21.24 17.18
N VAL A 502 -21.09 -20.66 18.22
CA VAL A 502 -19.69 -20.38 18.54
C VAL A 502 -18.67 -21.31 17.87
N ARG A 503 -17.61 -20.74 17.27
CA ARG A 503 -16.19 -21.21 17.24
C ARG A 503 -15.33 -20.22 16.41
N ASP A 504 -14.02 -20.11 16.62
CA ASP A 504 -13.31 -19.22 17.56
C ASP A 504 -12.05 -18.67 16.82
N ASP A 505 -11.65 -17.41 17.05
CA ASP A 505 -10.49 -16.76 16.41
C ASP A 505 -9.21 -16.99 17.25
N TYR A 506 -8.43 -18.02 16.93
CA TYR A 506 -7.24 -18.41 17.69
C TYR A 506 -5.93 -17.96 17.00
N ILE A 507 -5.03 -17.34 17.77
CA ILE A 507 -3.69 -16.94 17.32
C ILE A 507 -2.68 -18.10 17.38
N LEU A 508 -2.83 -18.99 18.37
CA LEU A 508 -1.98 -20.15 18.61
C LEU A 508 -2.86 -21.38 18.80
N GLU A 509 -2.56 -22.46 18.09
CA GLU A 509 -3.16 -23.78 18.31
C GLU A 509 -2.06 -24.84 18.45
N THR A 510 -2.15 -25.68 19.48
CA THR A 510 -1.38 -26.92 19.54
C THR A 510 -2.29 -28.11 19.26
N ARG A 511 -1.82 -29.06 18.46
CA ARG A 511 -2.58 -30.27 18.10
C ARG A 511 -1.81 -31.49 18.54
N ARG A 512 -2.34 -32.18 19.55
CA ARG A 512 -1.77 -33.41 20.13
C ARG A 512 -0.26 -33.29 20.38
N LEU A 513 0.16 -32.18 20.99
CA LEU A 513 1.58 -31.88 21.17
C LEU A 513 2.19 -32.83 22.19
N VAL A 514 3.25 -33.56 21.80
CA VAL A 514 3.92 -34.54 22.66
C VAL A 514 5.40 -34.22 22.77
N LYS A 515 5.96 -34.31 23.98
CA LYS A 515 7.41 -34.28 24.23
C LYS A 515 7.84 -35.40 25.16
N GLU A 516 8.69 -36.26 24.64
CA GLU A 516 9.29 -37.41 25.34
C GLU A 516 10.79 -37.20 25.56
N PHE A 517 11.29 -37.61 26.71
CA PHE A 517 12.70 -37.64 27.09
C PHE A 517 13.08 -39.04 27.58
N LYS A 518 13.79 -39.82 26.76
CA LYS A 518 14.34 -41.14 27.15
C LYS A 518 13.33 -42.03 27.94
N GLY A 519 12.08 -42.11 27.46
CA GLY A 519 11.01 -42.91 28.08
C GLY A 519 10.09 -42.15 29.06
N PHE A 520 10.38 -40.90 29.40
CA PHE A 520 9.50 -40.03 30.20
C PHE A 520 8.71 -39.06 29.31
N VAL A 521 7.38 -39.05 29.40
CA VAL A 521 6.51 -38.13 28.65
C VAL A 521 6.23 -36.88 29.48
N ALA A 522 6.81 -35.74 29.10
CA ALA A 522 6.71 -34.49 29.85
C ALA A 522 5.53 -33.60 29.39
N VAL A 523 5.11 -33.76 28.14
CA VAL A 523 3.91 -33.15 27.53
C VAL A 523 3.28 -34.26 26.71
N ASP A 524 2.01 -34.55 26.94
CA ASP A 524 1.32 -35.71 26.40
C ASP A 524 0.02 -35.30 25.71
N GLY A 525 0.08 -35.10 24.39
CA GLY A 525 -1.10 -34.83 23.59
C GLY A 525 -1.76 -33.47 23.86
N VAL A 526 -1.03 -32.46 24.34
CA VAL A 526 -1.61 -31.15 24.69
C VAL A 526 -2.25 -30.47 23.49
N GLU A 527 -3.55 -30.22 23.62
CA GLU A 527 -4.37 -29.39 22.74
C GLU A 527 -4.69 -28.09 23.47
N LEU A 528 -4.14 -26.99 22.98
CA LEU A 528 -4.34 -25.65 23.53
C LEU A 528 -4.73 -24.73 22.39
N ARG A 529 -5.71 -23.85 22.63
CA ARG A 529 -6.09 -22.82 21.67
C ARG A 529 -6.15 -21.47 22.36
N VAL A 530 -5.31 -20.54 21.93
CA VAL A 530 -5.23 -19.20 22.52
C VAL A 530 -5.99 -18.23 21.64
N GLN A 531 -7.03 -17.61 22.18
CA GLN A 531 -7.85 -16.66 21.43
C GLN A 531 -7.07 -15.36 21.19
N ARG A 532 -7.16 -14.81 19.98
CA ARG A 532 -6.50 -13.55 19.65
C ARG A 532 -7.03 -12.42 20.53
N GLY A 533 -6.12 -11.59 21.04
CA GLY A 533 -6.43 -10.44 21.89
C GLY A 533 -6.92 -10.82 23.29
N SER A 534 -6.76 -12.08 23.70
CA SER A 534 -7.05 -12.55 25.05
C SER A 534 -5.78 -12.71 25.89
N ILE A 535 -5.95 -12.70 27.21
CA ILE A 535 -4.99 -13.20 28.17
C ILE A 535 -5.36 -14.64 28.51
N HIS A 536 -4.53 -15.58 28.08
CA HIS A 536 -4.67 -17.00 28.39
C HIS A 536 -3.68 -17.39 29.48
N ALA A 537 -4.15 -17.92 30.60
CA ALA A 537 -3.28 -18.44 31.65
C ALA A 537 -3.16 -19.98 31.60
N LEU A 538 -1.94 -20.50 31.63
CA LEU A 538 -1.65 -21.92 31.80
C LEU A 538 -1.23 -22.16 33.25
N ILE A 539 -2.10 -22.81 34.03
CA ILE A 539 -1.87 -23.09 35.45
C ILE A 539 -1.66 -24.58 35.67
N GLY A 540 -1.16 -24.97 36.84
CA GLY A 540 -1.01 -26.37 37.24
C GLY A 540 0.06 -26.55 38.32
N PRO A 541 0.08 -27.71 39.00
CA PRO A 541 1.05 -27.99 40.05
C PRO A 541 2.50 -28.02 39.55
N ASN A 542 3.45 -28.03 40.47
CA ASN A 542 4.87 -28.22 40.14
C ASN A 542 5.06 -29.58 39.46
N GLY A 543 5.87 -29.61 38.38
CA GLY A 543 6.06 -30.82 37.58
C GLY A 543 4.95 -31.12 36.56
N ALA A 544 3.93 -30.27 36.41
CA ALA A 544 2.84 -30.49 35.45
C ALA A 544 3.24 -30.43 33.96
N GLY A 545 4.41 -29.90 33.62
CA GLY A 545 4.88 -29.77 32.24
C GLY A 545 4.80 -28.36 31.64
N LYS A 546 4.43 -27.33 32.42
CA LYS A 546 4.23 -25.93 31.96
C LYS A 546 5.46 -25.34 31.26
N THR A 547 6.62 -25.39 31.92
CA THR A 547 7.90 -24.90 31.37
C THR A 547 8.31 -25.70 30.13
N THR A 548 8.11 -27.03 30.14
CA THR A 548 8.37 -27.88 28.97
C THR A 548 7.50 -27.45 27.80
N PHE A 549 6.21 -27.19 28.03
CA PHE A 549 5.28 -26.72 27.00
C PHE A 549 5.70 -25.36 26.42
N PHE A 550 6.05 -24.39 27.27
CA PHE A 550 6.57 -23.08 26.81
C PHE A 550 7.87 -23.22 25.99
N ASN A 551 8.75 -24.13 26.37
CA ASN A 551 9.96 -24.44 25.60
C ASN A 551 9.66 -25.04 24.22
N LEU A 552 8.54 -25.76 24.06
CA LEU A 552 8.08 -26.26 22.75
C LEU A 552 7.53 -25.14 21.87
N LEU A 553 6.77 -24.20 22.46
CA LEU A 553 6.24 -23.03 21.75
C LEU A 553 7.37 -22.13 21.23
N THR A 554 8.39 -21.91 22.06
CA THR A 554 9.58 -21.08 21.75
C THR A 554 10.70 -21.82 21.00
N LYS A 555 10.54 -23.12 20.76
CA LYS A 555 11.48 -23.99 20.03
C LYS A 555 12.83 -24.21 20.70
N PHE A 556 12.95 -23.92 22.00
CA PHE A 556 14.08 -24.42 22.80
C PHE A 556 14.03 -25.94 22.96
N LEU A 557 12.85 -26.53 22.81
CA LEU A 557 12.64 -27.96 22.63
C LEU A 557 11.88 -28.22 21.33
N THR A 558 12.28 -29.26 20.60
CA THR A 558 11.50 -29.76 19.46
C THR A 558 10.48 -30.79 19.97
N PRO A 559 9.20 -30.69 19.55
CA PRO A 559 8.20 -31.71 19.84
C PRO A 559 8.63 -33.09 19.34
N THR A 560 8.27 -34.14 20.07
CA THR A 560 8.43 -35.52 19.60
C THR A 560 7.35 -35.86 18.57
N ARG A 561 6.10 -35.42 18.81
CA ARG A 561 4.95 -35.56 17.90
C ARG A 561 3.99 -34.37 18.07
N GLY A 562 3.02 -34.26 17.16
CA GLY A 562 2.03 -33.19 17.15
C GLY A 562 2.45 -31.96 16.35
N GLN A 563 1.61 -30.93 16.40
CA GLN A 563 1.81 -29.70 15.62
C GLN A 563 1.60 -28.44 16.47
N ILE A 564 2.32 -27.39 16.10
CA ILE A 564 2.15 -26.04 16.65
C ILE A 564 1.84 -25.11 15.47
N LEU A 565 0.63 -24.54 15.48
CA LEU A 565 0.14 -23.59 14.49
C LEU A 565 0.15 -22.20 15.10
N PHE A 566 0.74 -21.24 14.41
CA PHE A 566 0.70 -19.82 14.75
C PHE A 566 0.14 -19.05 13.56
N ASN A 567 -0.93 -18.27 13.78
CA ASN A 567 -1.71 -17.64 12.72
C ASN A 567 -2.13 -18.64 11.62
N GLY A 568 -2.53 -19.86 12.03
CA GLY A 568 -2.90 -20.95 11.12
C GLY A 568 -1.73 -21.58 10.34
N ARG A 569 -0.49 -21.12 10.54
CA ARG A 569 0.70 -21.65 9.88
C ARG A 569 1.46 -22.60 10.80
N ASP A 570 1.85 -23.76 10.28
CA ASP A 570 2.69 -24.72 11.01
C ASP A 570 4.11 -24.15 11.23
N ILE A 571 4.49 -24.03 12.50
CA ILE A 571 5.81 -23.59 12.98
C ILE A 571 6.55 -24.69 13.74
N THR A 572 6.09 -25.94 13.66
CA THR A 572 6.59 -27.08 14.47
C THR A 572 8.09 -27.26 14.37
N HIS A 573 8.67 -27.08 13.17
CA HIS A 573 10.09 -27.32 12.88
C HIS A 573 10.94 -26.05 12.72
N GLU A 574 10.42 -24.89 13.12
CA GLU A 574 11.18 -23.64 13.04
C GLU A 574 12.21 -23.53 14.17
N LYS A 575 13.27 -22.74 13.92
CA LYS A 575 14.30 -22.40 14.93
C LYS A 575 13.80 -21.27 15.84
N PRO A 576 14.30 -21.16 17.09
CA PRO A 576 13.87 -20.12 18.03
C PRO A 576 13.90 -18.69 17.47
N ALA A 577 14.98 -18.35 16.75
CA ALA A 577 15.12 -17.03 16.14
C ALA A 577 14.08 -16.75 15.05
N GLN A 578 13.59 -17.78 14.34
CA GLN A 578 12.55 -17.64 13.31
C GLN A 578 11.19 -17.42 13.96
N VAL A 579 10.87 -18.17 15.02
CA VAL A 579 9.65 -18.00 15.81
C VAL A 579 9.57 -16.61 16.44
N ALA A 580 10.67 -16.11 16.99
CA ALA A 580 10.76 -14.73 17.48
C ALA A 580 10.60 -13.69 16.36
N ARG A 581 11.03 -13.96 15.12
CA ARG A 581 10.77 -13.06 13.95
C ARG A 581 9.32 -13.08 13.50
N ARG A 582 8.56 -14.12 13.82
CA ARG A 582 7.13 -14.20 13.50
C ARG A 582 6.25 -13.47 14.50
N GLY A 583 6.79 -13.06 15.64
CA GLY A 583 6.05 -12.33 16.66
C GLY A 583 5.66 -13.15 17.89
N ILE A 584 6.15 -14.39 18.05
CA ILE A 584 6.08 -15.11 19.34
C ILE A 584 7.34 -14.80 20.15
N VAL A 585 7.21 -14.03 21.21
CA VAL A 585 8.36 -13.63 22.04
C VAL A 585 8.08 -13.96 23.50
N ARG A 586 9.08 -14.55 24.17
CA ARG A 586 9.00 -14.96 25.57
C ARG A 586 9.84 -14.05 26.45
N SER A 587 9.25 -13.61 27.56
CA SER A 587 9.99 -13.08 28.71
C SER A 587 10.48 -14.26 29.56
N PHE A 588 11.77 -14.29 29.92
CA PHE A 588 12.38 -15.43 30.62
C PHE A 588 12.29 -15.30 32.15
N GLN A 589 12.25 -16.45 32.83
CA GLN A 589 12.19 -16.57 34.28
C GLN A 589 13.42 -15.96 35.00
N ILE A 590 14.57 -15.84 34.30
CA ILE A 590 15.77 -15.14 34.76
C ILE A 590 15.93 -13.85 33.96
N SER A 591 16.17 -12.71 34.63
CA SER A 591 16.28 -11.40 34.00
C SER A 591 17.30 -11.36 32.87
N ALA A 592 16.82 -11.39 31.62
CA ALA A 592 17.62 -11.29 30.41
C ALA A 592 17.91 -9.82 30.03
N THR A 593 18.10 -8.97 31.04
CA THR A 593 18.56 -7.58 30.88
C THR A 593 20.09 -7.54 30.90
N PHE A 594 20.68 -6.57 30.23
CA PHE A 594 22.10 -6.26 30.31
C PHE A 594 22.35 -5.39 31.56
N PRO A 595 22.90 -5.95 32.66
CA PRO A 595 22.93 -5.29 33.97
C PRO A 595 23.82 -4.04 33.98
N ASN A 596 24.89 -4.06 33.17
CA ASN A 596 25.87 -2.97 33.10
C ASN A 596 25.48 -1.87 32.10
N LEU A 597 24.37 -2.03 31.39
CA LEU A 597 23.84 -1.02 30.48
C LEU A 597 22.74 -0.22 31.16
N THR A 598 22.53 0.99 30.68
CA THR A 598 21.41 1.82 31.13
C THR A 598 20.06 1.17 30.76
N VAL A 599 19.02 1.56 31.47
CA VAL A 599 17.63 1.14 31.19
C VAL A 599 17.25 1.49 29.74
N LEU A 600 17.65 2.67 29.24
CA LEU A 600 17.45 3.09 27.87
C LEU A 600 18.20 2.20 26.86
N GLU A 601 19.45 1.85 27.13
CA GLU A 601 20.27 1.01 26.26
C GLU A 601 19.71 -0.42 26.14
N ASN A 602 19.16 -0.96 27.22
CA ASN A 602 18.49 -2.26 27.22
C ASN A 602 17.33 -2.30 26.19
N VAL A 603 16.48 -1.27 26.17
CA VAL A 603 15.37 -1.17 25.20
C VAL A 603 15.89 -0.91 23.78
N ARG A 604 16.94 -0.10 23.64
CA ARG A 604 17.55 0.19 22.32
C ARG A 604 18.08 -1.06 21.64
N ILE A 605 18.62 -2.03 22.39
CA ILE A 605 19.10 -3.31 21.82
C ILE A 605 17.95 -4.09 21.17
N GLY A 606 16.77 -4.13 21.80
CA GLY A 606 15.57 -4.73 21.22
C GLY A 606 15.14 -4.03 19.93
N LEU A 607 15.11 -2.69 19.93
CA LEU A 607 14.73 -1.86 18.78
C LEU A 607 15.72 -1.92 17.62
N GLN A 608 17.02 -2.10 17.91
CA GLN A 608 18.08 -2.14 16.89
C GLN A 608 17.87 -3.27 15.88
N ARG A 609 17.24 -4.37 16.30
CA ARG A 609 16.94 -5.53 15.44
C ARG A 609 16.12 -5.16 14.21
N ALA A 610 15.10 -4.30 14.35
CA ALA A 610 14.19 -3.96 13.26
C ALA A 610 14.84 -3.16 12.12
N LYS A 611 16.01 -2.53 12.37
CA LYS A 611 16.73 -1.73 11.37
C LYS A 611 17.65 -2.55 10.44
N GLY A 612 17.94 -3.81 10.79
CA GLY A 612 19.05 -4.55 10.15
C GLY A 612 20.42 -3.90 10.41
N GLY A 613 21.52 -4.63 10.21
CA GLY A 613 22.88 -4.06 10.36
C GLY A 613 23.68 -4.51 11.59
N SER A 614 23.48 -5.75 12.06
CA SER A 614 24.22 -6.39 13.16
C SER A 614 25.75 -6.48 12.98
N PHE A 615 26.31 -5.93 11.89
CA PHE A 615 27.73 -5.95 11.56
C PHE A 615 28.40 -4.57 11.58
N HIS A 616 27.72 -3.49 12.00
CA HIS A 616 28.30 -2.13 12.03
C HIS A 616 29.19 -1.84 13.24
N PHE A 617 30.19 -2.68 13.52
CA PHE A 617 31.10 -2.51 14.66
C PHE A 617 31.99 -1.25 14.57
N TRP A 618 32.13 -0.66 13.37
CA TRP A 618 32.92 0.55 13.13
C TRP A 618 32.14 1.86 13.27
N LYS A 619 30.82 1.82 13.52
CA LYS A 619 30.00 3.02 13.69
C LYS A 619 29.90 3.39 15.17
N SER A 620 29.95 4.69 15.46
CA SER A 620 29.75 5.20 16.83
C SER A 620 28.38 4.79 17.38
N GLY A 621 28.33 4.50 18.69
CA GLY A 621 27.09 4.25 19.43
C GLY A 621 26.05 5.38 19.29
N ARG A 622 26.49 6.61 19.00
CA ARG A 622 25.60 7.76 18.69
C ARG A 622 24.70 7.52 17.47
N SER A 623 25.08 6.62 16.55
CA SER A 623 24.22 6.24 15.42
C SER A 623 22.91 5.58 15.87
N LEU A 624 22.86 5.04 17.09
CA LEU A 624 21.67 4.45 17.69
C LEU A 624 20.78 5.52 18.35
N ASP A 625 21.15 6.80 18.40
CA ASP A 625 20.37 7.86 19.08
C ASP A 625 19.02 8.09 18.40
N ALA A 626 18.91 7.75 17.11
CA ALA A 626 17.64 7.72 16.38
C ALA A 626 16.63 6.69 16.93
N LEU A 627 17.03 5.81 17.85
CA LEU A 627 16.14 4.87 18.55
C LEU A 627 15.65 5.43 19.90
N ASN A 628 16.23 6.52 20.40
CA ASN A 628 15.96 7.00 21.75
C ASN A 628 14.50 7.42 21.93
N THR A 629 13.89 8.09 20.95
CA THR A 629 12.48 8.48 21.02
C THR A 629 11.56 7.28 21.26
N ARG A 630 11.69 6.22 20.46
CA ARG A 630 10.88 5.01 20.61
C ARG A 630 11.22 4.24 21.88
N ALA A 631 12.49 4.22 22.27
CA ALA A 631 12.92 3.56 23.51
C ALA A 631 12.30 4.26 24.73
N LEU A 632 12.26 5.59 24.76
CA LEU A 632 11.64 6.38 25.83
C LEU A 632 10.12 6.16 25.88
N GLU A 633 9.42 6.07 24.75
CA GLU A 633 7.98 5.74 24.71
C GLU A 633 7.69 4.36 25.33
N LEU A 634 8.54 3.35 25.04
CA LEU A 634 8.40 2.02 25.62
C LEU A 634 8.69 2.02 27.12
N LEU A 635 9.68 2.79 27.56
CA LEU A 635 9.96 2.97 28.99
C LEU A 635 8.82 3.69 29.72
N ASP A 636 8.20 4.69 29.09
CA ASP A 636 7.03 5.36 29.64
C ASP A 636 5.82 4.41 29.76
N THR A 637 5.66 3.52 28.78
CA THR A 637 4.59 2.49 28.80
C THR A 637 4.67 1.61 30.04
N VAL A 638 5.89 1.24 30.47
CA VAL A 638 6.17 0.41 31.64
C VAL A 638 6.49 1.20 32.92
N GLY A 639 6.33 2.53 32.91
CA GLY A 639 6.56 3.38 34.09
C GLY A 639 8.03 3.58 34.49
N LEU A 640 8.98 3.38 33.57
CA LEU A 640 10.42 3.48 33.82
C LEU A 640 11.09 4.73 33.20
N LEU A 641 10.32 5.70 32.70
CA LEU A 641 10.86 6.87 32.01
C LEU A 641 11.88 7.65 32.87
N THR A 642 11.61 7.82 34.17
CA THR A 642 12.50 8.52 35.11
C THR A 642 13.79 7.76 35.40
N PHE A 643 13.82 6.45 35.12
CA PHE A 643 14.96 5.57 35.33
C PHE A 643 15.79 5.36 34.05
N ALA A 644 15.44 6.02 32.93
CA ALA A 644 16.04 5.75 31.61
C ALA A 644 17.58 5.77 31.60
N ASN A 645 18.21 6.63 32.41
CA ASN A 645 19.67 6.76 32.49
C ASN A 645 20.31 5.96 33.64
N TRP A 646 19.54 5.23 34.44
CA TRP A 646 20.08 4.43 35.55
C TRP A 646 20.74 3.17 34.99
N VAL A 647 21.78 2.69 35.68
CA VAL A 647 22.37 1.39 35.37
C VAL A 647 21.40 0.30 35.80
N THR A 648 21.13 -0.66 34.91
CA THR A 648 20.09 -1.67 35.13
C THR A 648 20.32 -2.51 36.39
N ALA A 649 21.58 -2.75 36.76
CA ALA A 649 21.95 -3.44 38.00
C ALA A 649 21.37 -2.78 39.27
N GLU A 650 21.21 -1.45 39.27
CA GLU A 650 20.73 -0.64 40.40
C GLU A 650 19.20 -0.64 40.52
N LEU A 651 18.48 -1.12 39.52
CA LEU A 651 17.02 -1.19 39.58
C LEU A 651 16.54 -2.19 40.65
N PRO A 652 15.52 -1.82 41.44
CA PRO A 652 14.76 -2.77 42.25
C PRO A 652 14.19 -3.91 41.41
N TYR A 653 13.91 -5.04 42.05
CA TYR A 653 13.51 -6.28 41.38
C TYR A 653 12.26 -6.12 40.50
N GLY A 654 11.16 -5.56 41.01
CA GLY A 654 9.95 -5.29 40.22
C GLY A 654 10.19 -4.39 39.00
N ARG A 655 11.08 -3.41 39.11
CA ARG A 655 11.45 -2.52 37.99
C ARG A 655 12.32 -3.22 36.94
N LYS A 656 13.18 -4.17 37.33
CA LYS A 656 13.90 -5.02 36.37
C LYS A 656 12.94 -5.85 35.53
N ARG A 657 11.86 -6.33 36.13
CA ARG A 657 10.79 -7.06 35.42
C ARG A 657 9.98 -6.18 34.48
N ALA A 658 9.64 -4.96 34.90
CA ALA A 658 9.03 -3.97 34.01
C ALA A 658 9.94 -3.65 32.80
N LEU A 659 11.26 -3.58 33.01
CA LEU A 659 12.24 -3.39 31.94
C LEU A 659 12.27 -4.58 30.96
N GLU A 660 12.19 -5.83 31.45
CA GLU A 660 12.09 -7.01 30.59
C GLU A 660 10.84 -6.98 29.69
N ILE A 661 9.72 -6.51 30.23
CA ILE A 661 8.51 -6.32 29.42
C ILE A 661 8.79 -5.26 28.35
N ALA A 662 9.41 -4.12 28.67
CA ALA A 662 9.76 -3.09 27.67
C ALA A 662 10.72 -3.59 26.58
N THR A 663 11.75 -4.37 26.94
CA THR A 663 12.69 -4.94 25.95
C THR A 663 12.02 -5.99 25.07
N THR A 664 11.05 -6.73 25.62
CA THR A 664 10.25 -7.69 24.87
C THR A 664 9.30 -6.98 23.90
N LEU A 665 8.65 -5.90 24.35
CA LEU A 665 7.78 -5.06 23.53
C LEU A 665 8.53 -4.33 22.41
N ALA A 666 9.81 -4.04 22.60
CA ALA A 666 10.67 -3.45 21.56
C ALA A 666 10.79 -4.32 20.30
N ILE A 667 10.48 -5.62 20.39
CA ILE A 667 10.49 -6.57 19.27
C ILE A 667 9.12 -6.61 18.55
N ASP A 668 8.13 -5.89 19.06
CA ASP A 668 6.74 -5.82 18.55
C ASP A 668 6.05 -7.20 18.43
N PRO A 669 5.89 -7.93 19.56
CA PRO A 669 5.30 -9.26 19.55
C PRO A 669 3.78 -9.23 19.30
N GLU A 670 3.30 -10.18 18.50
CA GLU A 670 1.87 -10.43 18.29
C GLU A 670 1.31 -11.41 19.35
N LEU A 671 2.15 -12.33 19.81
CA LEU A 671 1.90 -13.22 20.95
C LEU A 671 3.05 -13.09 21.97
N LEU A 672 2.71 -12.58 23.15
CA LEU A 672 3.62 -12.43 24.26
C LEU A 672 3.51 -13.65 25.19
N LEU A 673 4.63 -14.34 25.42
CA LEU A 673 4.72 -15.44 26.37
C LEU A 673 5.35 -14.96 27.68
N LEU A 674 4.60 -15.03 28.78
CA LEU A 674 5.09 -14.63 30.10
C LEU A 674 5.21 -15.87 31.00
N ASP A 675 6.41 -16.14 31.49
CA ASP A 675 6.66 -17.32 32.32
C ASP A 675 6.82 -16.92 33.79
N GLU A 676 5.78 -17.15 34.58
CA GLU A 676 5.72 -16.86 36.02
C GLU A 676 6.09 -15.40 36.36
N PRO A 677 5.42 -14.39 35.73
CA PRO A 677 5.83 -12.99 35.78
C PRO A 677 5.81 -12.35 37.17
N THR A 678 5.07 -12.93 38.12
CA THR A 678 4.83 -12.43 39.49
C THR A 678 5.56 -13.22 40.57
N GLN A 679 6.33 -14.26 40.19
CA GLN A 679 7.04 -15.11 41.15
C GLN A 679 8.16 -14.35 41.88
N GLY A 680 8.23 -14.53 43.21
CA GLY A 680 9.29 -13.96 44.04
C GLY A 680 9.16 -12.45 44.31
N MET A 681 8.00 -11.85 44.00
CA MET A 681 7.71 -10.44 44.23
C MET A 681 6.98 -10.21 45.56
N GLY A 682 7.19 -9.03 46.15
CA GLY A 682 6.33 -8.53 47.24
C GLY A 682 4.97 -8.08 46.70
N HIS A 683 3.96 -7.97 47.57
CA HIS A 683 2.58 -7.63 47.19
C HIS A 683 2.49 -6.34 46.36
N GLU A 684 3.24 -5.30 46.71
CA GLU A 684 3.26 -4.01 45.97
C GLU A 684 3.78 -4.14 44.53
N ASP A 685 4.74 -5.04 44.27
CA ASP A 685 5.31 -5.27 42.93
C ASP A 685 4.39 -6.16 42.08
N VAL A 686 3.61 -7.06 42.71
CA VAL A 686 2.65 -7.95 42.02
C VAL A 686 1.54 -7.14 41.35
N ASP A 687 0.96 -6.17 42.05
CA ASP A 687 -0.11 -5.33 41.52
C ASP A 687 0.38 -4.47 40.34
N LEU A 688 1.58 -3.90 40.46
CA LEU A 688 2.21 -3.10 39.41
C LEU A 688 2.42 -3.91 38.12
N VAL A 689 2.94 -5.14 38.25
CA VAL A 689 3.19 -6.02 37.09
C VAL A 689 1.88 -6.52 36.49
N THR A 690 0.89 -6.83 37.32
CA THR A 690 -0.44 -7.25 36.87
C THR A 690 -1.12 -6.17 36.03
N GLU A 691 -1.10 -4.92 36.49
CA GLU A 691 -1.65 -3.79 35.75
C GLU A 691 -0.87 -3.53 34.45
N LEU A 692 0.45 -3.70 34.48
CA LEU A 692 1.27 -3.60 33.28
C LEU A 692 0.90 -4.67 32.24
N ILE A 693 0.70 -5.91 32.66
CA ILE A 693 0.26 -7.00 31.76
C ILE A 693 -1.11 -6.66 31.17
N ARG A 694 -2.05 -6.17 31.98
CA ARG A 694 -3.38 -5.72 31.51
C ARG A 694 -3.26 -4.63 30.43
N LYS A 695 -2.44 -3.61 30.68
CA LYS A 695 -2.19 -2.51 29.74
C LYS A 695 -1.58 -3.00 28.43
N VAL A 696 -0.63 -3.93 28.51
CA VAL A 696 0.05 -4.52 27.34
C VAL A 696 -0.84 -5.48 26.56
N ALA A 697 -1.78 -6.14 27.21
CA ALA A 697 -2.73 -7.05 26.57
C ALA A 697 -3.85 -6.32 25.81
N ALA A 698 -4.11 -5.04 26.09
CA ALA A 698 -5.16 -4.28 25.43
C ALA A 698 -5.01 -4.20 23.89
N ASP A 699 -3.77 -4.32 23.39
CA ASP A 699 -3.45 -4.29 21.96
C ASP A 699 -2.69 -5.56 21.48
N ARG A 700 -2.58 -6.62 22.31
CA ARG A 700 -1.78 -7.84 22.02
C ARG A 700 -2.41 -9.10 22.61
N THR A 701 -1.96 -10.27 22.15
CA THR A 701 -2.34 -11.54 22.78
C THR A 701 -1.29 -11.97 23.79
N VAL A 702 -1.71 -12.42 24.97
CA VAL A 702 -0.80 -12.89 26.04
C VAL A 702 -1.11 -14.33 26.38
N LEU A 703 -0.09 -15.19 26.39
CA LEU A 703 -0.16 -16.52 27.01
C LEU A 703 0.83 -16.54 28.18
N MET A 704 0.33 -16.73 29.39
CA MET A 704 1.15 -16.69 30.60
C MET A 704 1.11 -17.99 31.39
N VAL A 705 2.21 -18.37 32.01
CA VAL A 705 2.22 -19.34 33.10
C VAL A 705 2.05 -18.58 34.39
N GLU A 706 1.11 -18.99 35.25
CA GLU A 706 1.06 -18.45 36.61
C GLU A 706 0.67 -19.46 37.70
N HIS A 707 1.05 -19.14 38.94
CA HIS A 707 0.73 -19.87 40.16
C HIS A 707 0.00 -19.01 41.21
N ASN A 708 0.06 -17.67 41.15
CA ASN A 708 -0.76 -16.79 41.98
C ASN A 708 -2.20 -16.72 41.41
N MET A 709 -3.13 -17.38 42.09
CA MET A 709 -4.52 -17.46 41.64
C MET A 709 -5.25 -16.12 41.63
N SER A 710 -4.86 -15.16 42.50
CA SER A 710 -5.46 -13.82 42.50
C SER A 710 -5.12 -13.03 41.24
N VAL A 711 -3.90 -13.18 40.72
CA VAL A 711 -3.46 -12.58 39.45
C VAL A 711 -4.24 -13.23 38.30
N VAL A 712 -4.31 -14.56 38.27
CA VAL A 712 -5.03 -15.30 37.22
C VAL A 712 -6.51 -14.90 37.19
N GLU A 713 -7.18 -14.82 38.35
CA GLU A 713 -8.58 -14.37 38.44
C GLU A 713 -8.77 -12.93 37.94
N SER A 714 -7.82 -12.05 38.23
CA SER A 714 -7.91 -10.61 37.94
C SER A 714 -7.74 -10.27 36.45
N ILE A 715 -6.88 -10.99 35.72
CA ILE A 715 -6.50 -10.61 34.36
C ILE A 715 -6.73 -11.69 33.29
N ALA A 716 -6.90 -12.97 33.62
CA ALA A 716 -7.03 -14.01 32.58
C ALA A 716 -8.46 -14.12 32.05
N ASP A 717 -8.61 -14.08 30.72
CA ASP A 717 -9.88 -14.34 30.05
C ASP A 717 -10.20 -15.84 29.99
N THR A 718 -9.16 -16.66 29.77
CA THR A 718 -9.25 -18.12 29.68
C THR A 718 -8.09 -18.76 30.42
N ILE A 719 -8.36 -19.90 31.05
CA ILE A 719 -7.39 -20.66 31.83
C ILE A 719 -7.40 -22.09 31.32
N SER A 720 -6.21 -22.65 31.11
CA SER A 720 -6.04 -24.10 30.94
C SER A 720 -5.24 -24.64 32.11
N VAL A 721 -5.73 -25.73 32.72
CA VAL A 721 -5.05 -26.41 33.83
C VAL A 721 -4.30 -27.60 33.30
N LEU A 722 -2.99 -27.63 33.50
CA LEU A 722 -2.10 -28.71 33.10
C LEU A 722 -1.80 -29.61 34.30
N GLN A 723 -1.87 -30.92 34.12
CA GLN A 723 -1.47 -31.92 35.10
C GLN A 723 -0.84 -33.11 34.38
N ARG A 724 0.34 -33.57 34.87
CA ARG A 724 1.08 -34.71 34.27
C ARG A 724 1.22 -34.61 32.74
N GLY A 725 1.45 -33.41 32.22
CA GLY A 725 1.64 -33.17 30.80
C GLY A 725 0.36 -33.11 29.96
N GLN A 726 -0.83 -33.15 30.55
CA GLN A 726 -2.13 -33.09 29.85
C GLN A 726 -2.98 -31.92 30.34
N VAL A 727 -3.85 -31.37 29.47
CA VAL A 727 -4.84 -30.35 29.86
C VAL A 727 -6.05 -31.06 30.46
N ILE A 728 -6.33 -30.79 31.73
CA ILE A 728 -7.42 -31.43 32.49
C ILE A 728 -8.69 -30.58 32.56
N ALA A 729 -8.57 -29.26 32.37
CA ALA A 729 -9.69 -28.32 32.34
C ALA A 729 -9.31 -27.07 31.54
N GLU A 730 -10.29 -26.47 30.87
CA GLU A 730 -10.16 -25.19 30.16
C GLU A 730 -11.43 -24.35 30.31
N GLY A 731 -11.29 -23.04 30.47
CA GLY A 731 -12.40 -22.09 30.52
C GLY A 731 -12.12 -20.84 31.37
N ALA A 732 -13.15 -20.05 31.65
CA ALA A 732 -13.05 -18.89 32.54
C ALA A 732 -12.78 -19.33 34.00
N TYR A 733 -12.10 -18.47 34.77
CA TYR A 733 -11.72 -18.73 36.17
C TYR A 733 -12.85 -19.29 37.03
N ALA A 734 -14.01 -18.62 37.04
CA ALA A 734 -15.15 -19.01 37.86
C ALA A 734 -15.70 -20.42 37.59
N ALA A 735 -15.49 -20.94 36.37
CA ALA A 735 -15.90 -22.30 35.99
C ALA A 735 -14.80 -23.32 36.29
N VAL A 736 -13.55 -22.98 36.01
CA VAL A 736 -12.39 -23.87 36.17
C VAL A 736 -12.04 -24.08 37.66
N SER A 737 -12.14 -23.05 38.50
CA SER A 737 -11.81 -23.13 39.93
C SER A 737 -12.73 -24.05 40.73
N LYS A 738 -13.93 -24.34 40.20
CA LYS A 738 -14.92 -25.25 40.79
C LYS A 738 -14.84 -26.67 40.21
N ASN A 739 -13.96 -26.91 39.24
CA ASN A 739 -13.85 -28.22 38.59
C ASN A 739 -13.23 -29.25 39.58
N PRO A 740 -13.90 -30.39 39.86
CA PRO A 740 -13.38 -31.39 40.78
C PRO A 740 -11.98 -31.91 40.46
N LEU A 741 -11.65 -32.08 39.16
CA LEU A 741 -10.32 -32.52 38.71
C LEU A 741 -9.24 -31.49 39.01
N VAL A 742 -9.60 -30.19 38.95
CA VAL A 742 -8.69 -29.09 39.29
C VAL A 742 -8.50 -29.04 40.81
N LEU A 743 -9.56 -29.16 41.59
CA LEU A 743 -9.47 -29.21 43.06
C LEU A 743 -8.61 -30.39 43.52
N GLU A 744 -8.81 -31.59 42.96
CA GLU A 744 -8.01 -32.77 43.26
C GLU A 744 -6.53 -32.59 42.89
N ALA A 745 -6.25 -32.01 41.72
CA ALA A 745 -4.89 -31.73 41.26
C ALA A 745 -4.11 -30.77 42.19
N TYR A 746 -4.80 -29.84 42.85
CA TYR A 746 -4.22 -28.89 43.79
C TYR A 746 -4.26 -29.36 45.26
N MET A 747 -5.23 -30.19 45.65
CA MET A 747 -5.35 -30.77 47.01
C MET A 747 -4.44 -31.99 47.22
N GLY A 748 -4.11 -32.75 46.18
CA GLY A 748 -3.24 -33.93 46.26
C GLY A 748 -1.82 -33.62 46.75
N GLN A 749 -1.31 -32.40 46.56
CA GLN A 749 -0.01 -31.96 47.12
C GLN A 749 -0.13 -31.52 48.59
N SER A 750 -1.31 -31.12 49.05
CA SER A 750 -1.55 -30.77 50.46
C SER A 750 -1.53 -32.00 51.37
N ALA A 751 -1.89 -33.17 50.85
CA ALA A 751 -1.88 -34.43 51.59
C ALA A 751 -0.46 -35.03 51.72
N GLU A 752 0.43 -34.84 50.74
CA GLU A 752 1.85 -35.25 50.84
C GLU A 752 2.69 -34.33 51.74
N ALA A 753 2.30 -33.05 51.89
CA ALA A 753 3.00 -32.11 52.78
C ALA A 753 2.60 -32.21 54.27
N LEU A 754 1.58 -33.00 54.62
CA LEU A 754 1.07 -33.19 55.99
C LEU A 754 1.43 -34.56 56.60
N GLY A 755 2.30 -35.33 55.96
CA GLY A 755 2.62 -36.69 56.39
C GLY A 755 4.11 -36.97 56.55
N VAL A 756 4.82 -36.30 57.47
CA VAL A 756 5.87 -36.91 58.33
C VAL A 756 6.09 -36.02 59.57
N HIS A 757 5.50 -36.41 60.69
CA HIS A 757 6.12 -36.39 62.03
C HIS A 757 5.32 -37.36 62.91
N GLN A 758 5.69 -38.64 62.83
CA GLN A 758 5.88 -39.44 64.02
C GLN A 758 7.37 -39.49 64.31
#